data_AF-A0A1C7MBP5-F1
#
_entry.id   AF-A0A1C7MBP5-F1
#
_cell.length_a   1.000
_cell.length_b   1.000
_cell.length_c   1.000
_cell.angle_alpha   90.00
_cell.angle_beta   90.00
_cell.angle_gamma   90.00
#
_symmetry.space_group_name_H-M   'P 1'
#
loop_
_entity.id
_entity.type
_entity.pdbx_description
1 polymer ?
#
loop_
_entity_poly.entity_id
_entity_poly.type
_entity_poly.pdbx_seq_one_letter_code
_entity_poly.pdbx_strand_id
1 'polypeptide(L)'
;MIEELKEELEKVTTEKDKAEQTLQQEKGDRSKDKEKWRARMAEVEKGVEGIVSDLEVRLQEAEQTAKATESDKAQAIKEADSRLAVIQVEKDGLAERLKKAESALASGRDLGAELNTANERLAKAVGDLKNANTQMKELEEEVMRADERTDALEKEIREKKALGSKRDEELQAKDNELAIASQRISTLDEDVRRAQEKLQKSQAYVAQLEADAKAAAERVENLEQELAVAHQKIEDLSADVEQERDEADKLMDEADKASEAARRMEEAVEAAEKNVVAAEEEVAALRAKVESLERAIEREQERSRAQLGPSQSQIAADVQADIEALETELDDAHKEIARLNTVVSQSPARKAIEKAKDAKIELLEKEKEDLLERVKAFRRFSNTPGTPDTGGPLRDLSWLHTTMHDPSTAPLFEEIARLQEQLDRANESIDDKLDKLEDAGCGVVGLTKQLEDAREKAVALEDELSRLTRREERRYQRLQRARCAKCQSKVDLRGLHRAADGDESSLMEISTMSLPSEPPTSPSRPTEADVRTFNTQLDSMKKAWEDEKSKLVGENAALQDAATRLNVEVRNAKDEIKKFVQAERTGEKARAGIEGELEKAKRTIDELEAELKAERGHLRTLTAEQSRAQRDKEGVVLQLRRTEADMADVREQLQRIKQENNDLEKELRSNTNAEQKVRLLEMKVAENTDTIERLRQERSLLAADHKELQQRYSKASETCAVHSRTKRTTSPARNREKNRIAAEKGDVARTVAALEADLRRVKKDAEAFGRDLKLLRTQKDRLEEERKEEQTKTARAQKQSLAQIRLLKEELDGQREKVQAAKDHVCVADERQLAAIKTQHNKECKGLIVQIRYLKAKFTRESALRSDLGYQKCYLIAIIARLQRNEDAVFASIARIGFPDAERPATNPRQRRTFKSVICSVVFINRVRHASALWREQSSSKQAIAVALQEVRRIRAVSTKDSN
;
A
#
# COMPACT_ATOMS: atom_id res chain seq x y z
N MET A 1 -53.27 -16.06 -56.17
CA MET A 1 -52.65 -15.35 -57.31
C MET A 1 -52.57 -13.84 -57.09
N ILE A 2 -53.68 -13.09 -57.02
CA ILE A 2 -53.59 -11.62 -56.80
C ILE A 2 -52.93 -11.27 -55.45
N GLU A 3 -53.19 -12.02 -54.39
CA GLU A 3 -52.57 -11.79 -53.07
C GLU A 3 -51.12 -12.28 -53.00
N GLU A 4 -50.80 -13.41 -53.63
CA GLU A 4 -49.41 -13.88 -53.81
C GLU A 4 -48.57 -12.82 -54.54
N LEU A 5 -49.10 -12.23 -55.62
CA LEU A 5 -48.43 -11.14 -56.35
C LEU A 5 -48.31 -9.85 -55.52
N LYS A 6 -49.20 -9.59 -54.56
CA LYS A 6 -49.05 -8.48 -53.60
C LYS A 6 -47.94 -8.80 -52.59
N GLU A 7 -47.91 -10.00 -52.02
CA GLU A 7 -46.84 -10.40 -51.11
C GLU A 7 -45.47 -10.39 -51.80
N GLU A 8 -45.38 -10.83 -53.06
CA GLU A 8 -44.14 -10.77 -53.85
C GLU A 8 -43.74 -9.32 -54.14
N LEU A 9 -44.69 -8.45 -54.50
CA LEU A 9 -44.43 -7.03 -54.67
C LEU A 9 -43.96 -6.37 -53.36
N GLU A 10 -44.61 -6.67 -52.24
CA GLU A 10 -44.22 -6.17 -50.91
C GLU A 10 -42.81 -6.68 -50.53
N LYS A 11 -42.52 -7.97 -50.68
CA LYS A 11 -41.17 -8.54 -50.47
C LYS A 11 -40.13 -7.79 -51.29
N VAL A 12 -40.35 -7.65 -52.60
CA VAL A 12 -39.47 -6.90 -53.52
C VAL A 12 -39.32 -5.43 -53.12
N THR A 13 -40.38 -4.75 -52.65
CA THR A 13 -40.23 -3.37 -52.12
C THR A 13 -39.39 -3.33 -50.85
N THR A 14 -39.57 -4.26 -49.90
CA THR A 14 -38.71 -4.27 -48.69
C THR A 14 -37.26 -4.64 -49.00
N GLU A 15 -37.01 -5.47 -50.02
CA GLU A 15 -35.65 -5.80 -50.48
C GLU A 15 -35.00 -4.63 -51.19
N LYS A 16 -35.74 -3.92 -52.04
CA LYS A 16 -35.34 -2.64 -52.65
C LYS A 16 -34.99 -1.60 -51.59
N ASP A 17 -35.86 -1.41 -50.59
CA ASP A 17 -35.66 -0.40 -49.55
C ASP A 17 -34.44 -0.73 -48.66
N LYS A 18 -34.21 -2.01 -48.36
CA LYS A 18 -32.96 -2.48 -47.71
C LYS A 18 -31.74 -2.20 -48.59
N ALA A 19 -31.81 -2.44 -49.90
CA ALA A 19 -30.72 -2.16 -50.83
C ALA A 19 -30.45 -0.65 -51.02
N GLU A 20 -31.48 0.20 -50.96
CA GLU A 20 -31.32 1.65 -50.94
C GLU A 20 -30.71 2.13 -49.61
N GLN A 21 -31.07 1.53 -48.47
CA GLN A 21 -30.45 1.82 -47.17
C GLN A 21 -28.96 1.41 -47.13
N THR A 22 -28.58 0.22 -47.61
CA THR A 22 -27.16 -0.18 -47.65
C THR A 22 -26.37 0.69 -48.62
N LEU A 23 -26.94 1.07 -49.78
CA LEU A 23 -26.33 2.00 -50.72
C LEU A 23 -26.16 3.42 -50.11
N GLN A 24 -27.08 3.87 -49.25
CA GLN A 24 -26.92 5.12 -48.51
C GLN A 24 -25.83 5.02 -47.44
N GLN A 25 -25.74 3.89 -46.71
CA GLN A 25 -24.68 3.64 -45.74
C GLN A 25 -23.29 3.63 -46.41
N GLU A 26 -23.12 2.88 -47.51
CA GLU A 26 -21.89 2.88 -48.30
C GLU A 26 -21.51 4.27 -48.80
N LYS A 27 -22.47 5.07 -49.29
CA LYS A 27 -22.20 6.46 -49.71
C LYS A 27 -21.74 7.33 -48.53
N GLY A 28 -22.36 7.15 -47.36
CA GLY A 28 -21.96 7.83 -46.13
C GLY A 28 -20.54 7.46 -45.69
N ASP A 29 -20.20 6.17 -45.68
CA ASP A 29 -18.87 5.69 -45.26
C ASP A 29 -17.78 6.06 -46.27
N ARG A 30 -18.04 5.98 -47.59
CA ARG A 30 -17.14 6.52 -48.62
C ARG A 30 -16.93 8.04 -48.47
N SER A 31 -17.91 8.79 -47.97
CA SER A 31 -17.74 10.22 -47.65
C SER A 31 -16.82 10.41 -46.43
N LYS A 32 -17.05 9.68 -45.34
CA LYS A 32 -16.20 9.69 -44.14
C LYS A 32 -14.76 9.32 -44.47
N ASP A 33 -14.53 8.33 -45.32
CA ASP A 33 -13.18 7.92 -45.72
C ASP A 33 -12.52 8.94 -46.64
N LYS A 34 -13.28 9.61 -47.52
CA LYS A 34 -12.82 10.80 -48.27
C LYS A 34 -12.51 12.00 -47.36
N GLU A 35 -13.08 12.07 -46.16
CA GLU A 35 -12.76 13.08 -45.14
C GLU A 35 -11.52 12.71 -44.34
N LYS A 36 -11.42 11.46 -43.85
CA LYS A 36 -10.20 10.91 -43.22
C LYS A 36 -8.98 11.04 -44.14
N TRP A 37 -9.14 10.74 -45.42
CA TRP A 37 -8.06 10.87 -46.41
C TRP A 37 -7.64 12.33 -46.61
N ARG A 38 -8.60 13.26 -46.73
CA ARG A 38 -8.29 14.71 -46.78
C ARG A 38 -7.60 15.21 -45.51
N ALA A 39 -8.01 14.75 -44.33
CA ALA A 39 -7.37 15.11 -43.06
C ALA A 39 -5.91 14.61 -43.00
N ARG A 40 -5.66 13.36 -43.41
CA ARG A 40 -4.30 12.79 -43.50
C ARG A 40 -3.43 13.50 -44.54
N MET A 41 -4.00 13.89 -45.69
CA MET A 41 -3.27 14.69 -46.68
C MET A 41 -2.89 16.07 -46.13
N ALA A 42 -3.81 16.77 -45.45
CA ALA A 42 -3.52 18.07 -44.82
C ALA A 42 -2.48 17.97 -43.69
N GLU A 43 -2.43 16.85 -42.96
CA GLU A 43 -1.40 16.57 -41.96
C GLU A 43 -0.02 16.34 -42.60
N VAL A 44 0.04 15.62 -43.73
CA VAL A 44 1.26 15.43 -44.53
C VAL A 44 1.73 16.74 -45.17
N GLU A 45 0.81 17.53 -45.74
CA GLU A 45 1.08 18.85 -46.31
C GLU A 45 1.72 19.77 -45.26
N LYS A 46 1.11 19.88 -44.08
CA LYS A 46 1.65 20.65 -42.95
C LYS A 46 3.01 20.12 -42.45
N GLY A 47 3.22 18.80 -42.49
CA GLY A 47 4.50 18.19 -42.16
C GLY A 47 5.60 18.56 -43.16
N VAL A 48 5.27 18.62 -44.45
CA VAL A 48 6.18 19.07 -45.51
C VAL A 48 6.45 20.58 -45.41
N GLU A 49 5.44 21.40 -45.15
CA GLU A 49 5.60 22.85 -44.90
C GLU A 49 6.59 23.12 -43.75
N GLY A 50 6.49 22.37 -42.64
CA GLY A 50 7.43 22.48 -41.53
C GLY A 50 8.87 22.13 -41.92
N ILE A 51 9.07 21.05 -42.67
CA ILE A 51 10.40 20.65 -43.16
C ILE A 51 10.98 21.69 -44.14
N VAL A 52 10.16 22.28 -45.00
CA VAL A 52 10.59 23.35 -45.91
C VAL A 52 11.01 24.60 -45.11
N SER A 53 10.19 25.02 -44.13
CA SER A 53 10.53 26.17 -43.27
C SER A 53 11.83 25.96 -42.48
N ASP A 54 12.07 24.76 -41.95
CA ASP A 54 13.31 24.41 -41.25
C ASP A 54 14.54 24.47 -42.18
N LEU A 55 14.38 24.07 -43.45
CA LEU A 55 15.44 24.13 -44.46
C LEU A 55 15.69 25.57 -44.92
N GLU A 56 14.66 26.40 -45.06
CA GLU A 56 14.78 27.83 -45.39
C GLU A 56 15.51 28.61 -44.28
N VAL A 57 15.21 28.35 -43.01
CA VAL A 57 15.93 28.95 -41.87
C VAL A 57 17.42 28.55 -41.90
N ARG A 58 17.72 27.27 -42.06
CA ARG A 58 19.12 26.79 -42.13
C ARG A 58 19.87 27.34 -43.35
N LEU A 59 19.19 27.56 -44.47
CA LEU A 59 19.77 28.22 -45.64
C LEU A 59 20.10 29.69 -45.34
N GLN A 60 19.22 30.42 -44.65
CA GLN A 60 19.49 31.80 -44.22
C GLN A 60 20.65 31.89 -43.22
N GLU A 61 20.77 30.94 -42.27
CA GLU A 61 21.91 30.84 -41.35
C GLU A 61 23.23 30.56 -42.10
N ALA A 62 23.20 29.64 -43.07
CA ALA A 62 24.34 29.35 -43.94
C ALA A 62 24.74 30.56 -44.80
N GLU A 63 23.78 31.31 -45.34
CA GLU A 63 24.05 32.55 -46.08
C GLU A 63 24.62 33.66 -45.18
N GLN A 64 24.10 33.84 -43.97
CA GLN A 64 24.60 34.86 -43.04
C GLN A 64 26.02 34.55 -42.58
N THR A 65 26.31 33.29 -42.24
CA THR A 65 27.68 32.86 -41.89
C THR A 65 28.64 32.97 -43.07
N ALA A 66 28.21 32.63 -44.30
CA ALA A 66 29.01 32.85 -45.50
C ALA A 66 29.38 34.34 -45.67
N LYS A 67 28.36 35.24 -45.66
CA LYS A 67 28.52 36.70 -45.79
C LYS A 67 29.41 37.31 -44.71
N ALA A 68 29.36 36.79 -43.48
CA ALA A 68 30.29 37.17 -42.41
C ALA A 68 31.75 36.83 -42.80
N THR A 69 32.03 35.59 -43.20
CA THR A 69 33.40 35.22 -43.60
C THR A 69 33.90 35.95 -44.85
N GLU A 70 33.02 36.41 -45.73
CA GLU A 70 33.39 37.27 -46.88
C GLU A 70 33.75 38.68 -46.43
N SER A 71 33.00 39.27 -45.49
CA SER A 71 33.35 40.54 -44.83
C SER A 71 34.72 40.45 -44.16
N ASP A 72 34.98 39.39 -43.39
CA ASP A 72 36.25 39.22 -42.66
C ASP A 72 37.44 39.08 -43.62
N LYS A 73 37.28 38.30 -44.70
CA LYS A 73 38.28 38.21 -45.79
C LYS A 73 38.51 39.56 -46.46
N ALA A 74 37.45 40.33 -46.72
CA ALA A 74 37.56 41.65 -47.33
C ALA A 74 38.24 42.68 -46.41
N GLN A 75 38.12 42.55 -45.09
CA GLN A 75 38.90 43.35 -44.14
C GLN A 75 40.37 42.92 -44.13
N ALA A 76 40.67 41.62 -44.07
CA ALA A 76 42.04 41.10 -44.12
C ALA A 76 42.79 41.50 -45.40
N ILE A 77 42.11 41.52 -46.56
CA ILE A 77 42.67 42.02 -47.83
C ILE A 77 42.99 43.51 -47.74
N LYS A 78 42.08 44.35 -47.23
CA LYS A 78 42.34 45.79 -47.04
C LYS A 78 43.51 46.07 -46.09
N GLU A 79 43.69 45.27 -45.05
CA GLU A 79 44.86 45.36 -44.19
C GLU A 79 46.15 44.98 -44.93
N ALA A 80 46.13 43.91 -45.74
CA ALA A 80 47.28 43.51 -46.54
C ALA A 80 47.67 44.59 -47.58
N ASP A 81 46.69 45.14 -48.31
CA ASP A 81 46.90 46.24 -49.25
C ASP A 81 47.46 47.49 -48.55
N SER A 82 46.96 47.82 -47.36
CA SER A 82 47.46 48.95 -46.55
C SER A 82 48.93 48.74 -46.13
N ARG A 83 49.31 47.53 -45.75
CA ARG A 83 50.71 47.18 -45.40
C ARG A 83 51.61 47.24 -46.64
N LEU A 84 51.14 46.76 -47.79
CA LEU A 84 51.86 46.86 -49.07
C LEU A 84 52.06 48.31 -49.52
N ALA A 85 51.07 49.19 -49.33
CA ALA A 85 51.18 50.61 -49.64
C ALA A 85 52.26 51.31 -48.80
N VAL A 86 52.37 50.99 -47.51
CA VAL A 86 53.46 51.50 -46.64
C VAL A 86 54.82 51.05 -47.15
N ILE A 87 54.99 49.74 -47.42
CA ILE A 87 56.26 49.18 -47.93
C ILE A 87 56.66 49.81 -49.28
N GLN A 88 55.70 50.11 -50.15
CA GLN A 88 55.95 50.80 -51.42
C GLN A 88 56.45 52.24 -51.21
N VAL A 89 55.83 53.00 -50.28
CA VAL A 89 56.28 54.36 -49.92
C VAL A 89 57.68 54.36 -49.28
N GLU A 90 57.98 53.37 -48.45
CA GLU A 90 59.32 53.20 -47.87
C GLU A 90 60.37 52.90 -48.96
N LYS A 91 60.06 51.99 -49.90
CA LYS A 91 60.90 51.66 -51.04
C LYS A 91 61.19 52.86 -51.95
N ASP A 92 60.17 53.62 -52.31
CA ASP A 92 60.34 54.83 -53.13
C ASP A 92 61.11 55.92 -52.37
N GLY A 93 60.87 56.03 -51.05
CA GLY A 93 61.64 56.87 -50.14
C GLY A 93 63.10 56.44 -49.95
N LEU A 94 63.45 55.17 -50.17
CA LEU A 94 64.82 54.67 -50.22
C LEU A 94 65.46 54.92 -51.60
N ALA A 95 64.72 54.75 -52.69
CA ALA A 95 65.21 55.04 -54.04
C ALA A 95 65.60 56.52 -54.22
N GLU A 96 64.78 57.45 -53.72
CA GLU A 96 65.11 58.89 -53.73
C GLU A 96 66.26 59.24 -52.78
N ARG A 97 66.50 58.49 -51.70
CA ARG A 97 67.73 58.64 -50.87
C ARG A 97 68.97 58.17 -51.61
N LEU A 98 68.89 57.03 -52.31
CA LEU A 98 69.99 56.48 -53.11
C LEU A 98 70.43 57.47 -54.20
N LYS A 99 69.46 57.93 -55.01
CA LYS A 99 69.64 58.93 -56.07
C LYS A 99 70.20 60.26 -55.57
N LYS A 100 69.84 60.69 -54.35
CA LYS A 100 70.43 61.87 -53.70
C LYS A 100 71.88 61.62 -53.28
N ALA A 101 72.21 60.45 -52.74
CA ALA A 101 73.58 60.07 -52.43
C ALA A 101 74.46 60.00 -53.68
N GLU A 102 73.96 59.39 -54.77
CA GLU A 102 74.62 59.36 -56.09
C GLU A 102 74.87 60.78 -56.63
N SER A 103 73.88 61.68 -56.53
CA SER A 103 74.05 63.08 -56.96
C SER A 103 75.06 63.87 -56.12
N ALA A 104 75.17 63.59 -54.82
CA ALA A 104 76.15 64.23 -53.94
C ALA A 104 77.58 63.75 -54.23
N LEU A 105 77.75 62.45 -54.47
CA LEU A 105 79.03 61.86 -54.89
C LEU A 105 79.54 62.43 -56.22
N ALA A 106 78.64 62.88 -57.10
CA ALA A 106 79.00 63.52 -58.37
C ALA A 106 79.49 64.98 -58.22
N SER A 107 79.12 65.69 -57.15
CA SER A 107 79.50 67.11 -56.97
C SER A 107 80.94 67.32 -56.44
N GLY A 108 81.51 66.34 -55.73
CA GLY A 108 82.95 66.25 -55.45
C GLY A 108 83.62 67.47 -54.80
N ARG A 109 82.88 68.32 -54.08
CA ARG A 109 83.40 69.61 -53.59
C ARG A 109 82.71 70.14 -52.33
N ASP A 110 82.58 69.32 -51.28
CA ASP A 110 82.51 69.88 -49.93
C ASP A 110 82.99 68.93 -48.82
N LEU A 111 84.03 68.11 -49.06
CA LEU A 111 84.53 67.05 -48.16
C LEU A 111 84.66 67.42 -46.66
N GLY A 112 84.90 68.69 -46.31
CA GLY A 112 84.90 69.17 -44.92
C GLY A 112 83.49 69.33 -44.32
N ALA A 113 82.55 69.91 -45.07
CA ALA A 113 81.13 70.00 -44.68
C ALA A 113 80.42 68.64 -44.80
N GLU A 114 80.80 67.81 -45.78
CA GLU A 114 80.39 66.42 -45.91
C GLU A 114 80.90 65.59 -44.72
N LEU A 115 82.13 65.79 -44.23
CA LEU A 115 82.64 65.11 -43.03
C LEU A 115 81.93 65.59 -41.76
N ASN A 116 81.68 66.88 -41.59
CA ASN A 116 80.92 67.40 -40.44
C ASN A 116 79.47 66.90 -40.46
N THR A 117 78.78 66.96 -41.61
CA THR A 117 77.43 66.39 -41.74
C THR A 117 77.42 64.86 -41.68
N ALA A 118 78.51 64.17 -42.02
CA ALA A 118 78.67 62.73 -41.76
C ALA A 118 78.83 62.43 -40.27
N ASN A 119 79.57 63.26 -39.52
CA ASN A 119 79.67 63.17 -38.06
C ASN A 119 78.34 63.50 -37.37
N GLU A 120 77.57 64.47 -37.86
CA GLU A 120 76.20 64.76 -37.39
C GLU A 120 75.25 63.61 -37.72
N ARG A 121 75.33 63.04 -38.93
CA ARG A 121 74.57 61.82 -39.31
C ARG A 121 74.96 60.63 -38.47
N LEU A 122 76.24 60.48 -38.10
CA LEU A 122 76.74 59.43 -37.21
C LEU A 122 76.23 59.63 -35.79
N ALA A 123 76.31 60.85 -35.25
CA ALA A 123 75.79 61.20 -33.93
C ALA A 123 74.27 60.99 -33.86
N LYS A 124 73.54 61.38 -34.92
CA LYS A 124 72.11 61.10 -35.06
C LYS A 124 71.86 59.59 -35.14
N ALA A 125 72.55 58.84 -36.00
CA ALA A 125 72.37 57.39 -36.12
C ALA A 125 72.70 56.65 -34.82
N VAL A 126 73.67 57.12 -34.02
CA VAL A 126 73.96 56.61 -32.67
C VAL A 126 72.86 56.98 -31.67
N GLY A 127 72.20 58.14 -31.83
CA GLY A 127 70.99 58.50 -31.09
C GLY A 127 69.79 57.61 -31.46
N ASP A 128 69.52 57.47 -32.75
CA ASP A 128 68.44 56.64 -33.31
C ASP A 128 68.65 55.17 -32.93
N LEU A 129 69.89 54.64 -32.95
CA LEU A 129 70.24 53.31 -32.46
C LEU A 129 70.05 53.15 -30.94
N LYS A 130 70.33 54.19 -30.14
CA LYS A 130 70.04 54.16 -28.69
C LYS A 130 68.54 54.13 -28.42
N ASN A 131 67.76 54.91 -29.16
CA ASN A 131 66.30 54.94 -29.06
C ASN A 131 65.68 53.61 -29.52
N ALA A 132 66.18 53.02 -30.61
CA ALA A 132 65.80 51.67 -31.02
C ALA A 132 66.17 50.62 -29.95
N ASN A 133 67.31 50.77 -29.28
CA ASN A 133 67.74 49.86 -28.21
C ASN A 133 67.02 50.07 -26.87
N THR A 134 66.33 51.20 -26.65
CA THR A 134 65.34 51.33 -25.55
C THR A 134 64.00 50.73 -25.97
N GLN A 135 63.53 50.98 -27.20
CA GLN A 135 62.30 50.39 -27.73
C GLN A 135 62.35 48.86 -27.80
N MET A 136 63.49 48.27 -28.17
CA MET A 136 63.68 46.81 -28.14
C MET A 136 63.53 46.27 -26.71
N LYS A 137 64.04 46.96 -25.70
CA LYS A 137 63.89 46.56 -24.28
C LYS A 137 62.47 46.72 -23.77
N GLU A 138 61.80 47.80 -24.14
CA GLU A 138 60.39 48.01 -23.82
C GLU A 138 59.53 46.88 -24.42
N LEU A 139 59.81 46.46 -25.66
CA LEU A 139 59.17 45.32 -26.30
C LEU A 139 59.57 43.97 -25.68
N GLU A 140 60.83 43.75 -25.31
CA GLU A 140 61.28 42.56 -24.56
C GLU A 140 60.52 42.45 -23.22
N GLU A 141 60.39 43.55 -22.48
CA GLU A 141 59.60 43.60 -21.24
C GLU A 141 58.09 43.39 -21.49
N GLU A 142 57.53 43.83 -22.63
CA GLU A 142 56.13 43.58 -22.98
C GLU A 142 55.87 42.12 -23.40
N VAL A 143 56.81 41.49 -24.11
CA VAL A 143 56.79 40.06 -24.44
C VAL A 143 56.88 39.22 -23.18
N MET A 144 57.84 39.49 -22.28
CA MET A 144 57.93 38.81 -20.99
C MET A 144 56.61 38.93 -20.20
N ARG A 145 56.01 40.13 -20.14
CA ARG A 145 54.70 40.35 -19.52
C ARG A 145 53.56 39.65 -20.27
N ALA A 146 53.68 39.33 -21.55
CA ALA A 146 52.69 38.56 -22.32
C ALA A 146 52.83 37.05 -22.09
N ASP A 147 54.05 36.54 -21.97
CA ASP A 147 54.34 35.15 -21.66
C ASP A 147 53.87 34.81 -20.23
N GLU A 148 54.17 35.65 -19.24
CA GLU A 148 53.66 35.52 -17.85
C GLU A 148 52.12 35.46 -17.79
N ARG A 149 51.43 36.27 -18.61
CA ARG A 149 49.96 36.24 -18.73
C ARG A 149 49.48 34.97 -19.41
N THR A 150 50.24 34.44 -20.38
CA THR A 150 49.92 33.20 -21.09
C THR A 150 50.05 32.00 -20.17
N ASP A 151 51.15 31.88 -19.41
CA ASP A 151 51.36 30.85 -18.39
C ASP A 151 50.24 30.85 -17.33
N ALA A 152 49.82 32.04 -16.86
CA ALA A 152 48.72 32.19 -15.92
C ALA A 152 47.39 31.67 -16.50
N LEU A 153 47.07 32.04 -17.75
CA LEU A 153 45.85 31.58 -18.43
C LEU A 153 45.89 30.07 -18.74
N GLU A 154 47.04 29.52 -19.15
CA GLU A 154 47.19 28.08 -19.32
C GLU A 154 47.00 27.32 -17.99
N LYS A 155 47.53 27.86 -16.88
CA LYS A 155 47.34 27.30 -15.55
C LYS A 155 45.86 27.32 -15.16
N GLU A 156 45.15 28.43 -15.36
CA GLU A 156 43.70 28.48 -15.16
C GLU A 156 42.95 27.44 -16.03
N ILE A 157 43.36 27.24 -17.28
CA ILE A 157 42.75 26.24 -18.18
C ILE A 157 43.02 24.82 -17.67
N ARG A 158 44.23 24.52 -17.17
CA ARG A 158 44.58 23.24 -16.53
C ARG A 158 43.72 22.98 -15.28
N GLU A 159 43.57 23.98 -14.42
CA GLU A 159 42.75 23.89 -13.20
C GLU A 159 41.25 23.74 -13.52
N LYS A 160 40.72 24.50 -14.49
CA LYS A 160 39.32 24.38 -14.95
C LYS A 160 39.04 23.01 -15.58
N LYS A 161 39.99 22.44 -16.36
CA LYS A 161 39.89 21.06 -16.88
C LYS A 161 39.91 20.00 -15.77
N ALA A 162 40.75 20.17 -14.75
CA ALA A 162 40.79 19.27 -13.60
C ALA A 162 39.51 19.35 -12.72
N LEU A 163 38.87 20.52 -12.65
CA LEU A 163 37.55 20.69 -12.03
C LEU A 163 36.41 20.12 -12.89
N GLY A 164 36.57 20.10 -14.22
CA GLY A 164 35.68 19.37 -15.14
C GLY A 164 35.68 17.88 -14.86
N SER A 165 36.85 17.22 -14.98
CA SER A 165 37.00 15.77 -14.73
C SER A 165 36.36 15.32 -13.41
N LYS A 166 36.59 16.06 -12.32
CA LYS A 166 36.00 15.75 -11.01
C LYS A 166 34.47 15.82 -11.00
N ARG A 167 33.88 16.77 -11.72
CA ARG A 167 32.41 16.86 -11.85
C ARG A 167 31.86 15.75 -12.74
N ASP A 168 32.58 15.36 -13.79
CA ASP A 168 32.20 14.25 -14.66
C ASP A 168 32.28 12.91 -13.88
N GLU A 169 33.29 12.74 -13.03
CA GLU A 169 33.43 11.64 -12.07
C GLU A 169 32.29 11.63 -11.02
N GLU A 170 31.94 12.79 -10.46
CA GLU A 170 30.81 12.95 -9.52
C GLU A 170 29.46 12.66 -10.19
N LEU A 171 29.25 13.10 -11.43
CA LEU A 171 28.04 12.81 -12.22
C LEU A 171 27.92 11.32 -12.53
N GLN A 172 28.99 10.69 -13.03
CA GLN A 172 29.01 9.24 -13.25
C GLN A 172 28.76 8.46 -11.96
N ALA A 173 29.25 8.91 -10.80
CA ALA A 173 28.93 8.29 -9.52
C ALA A 173 27.42 8.41 -9.19
N LYS A 174 26.78 9.54 -9.51
CA LYS A 174 25.33 9.73 -9.31
C LYS A 174 24.46 8.98 -10.31
N ASP A 175 24.87 8.84 -11.56
CA ASP A 175 24.16 8.00 -12.54
C ASP A 175 24.20 6.52 -12.12
N ASN A 176 25.33 6.05 -11.56
CA ASN A 176 25.44 4.71 -10.99
C ASN A 176 24.56 4.53 -9.73
N GLU A 177 24.52 5.53 -8.82
CA GLU A 177 23.58 5.52 -7.68
C GLU A 177 22.11 5.45 -8.14
N LEU A 178 21.74 6.22 -9.17
CA LEU A 178 20.39 6.25 -9.74
C LEU A 178 20.04 4.93 -10.46
N ALA A 179 20.97 4.32 -11.18
CA ALA A 179 20.78 3.00 -11.80
C ALA A 179 20.50 1.91 -10.75
N ILE A 180 21.28 1.89 -9.66
CA ILE A 180 21.07 0.97 -8.53
C ILE A 180 19.72 1.23 -7.84
N ALA A 181 19.34 2.50 -7.65
CA ALA A 181 18.03 2.86 -7.10
C ALA A 181 16.87 2.41 -8.01
N SER A 182 17.00 2.60 -9.32
CA SER A 182 16.00 2.17 -10.31
C SER A 182 15.84 0.65 -10.37
N GLN A 183 16.95 -0.09 -10.32
CA GLN A 183 16.93 -1.55 -10.21
C GLN A 183 16.22 -2.01 -8.92
N ARG A 184 16.49 -1.33 -7.79
CA ARG A 184 15.83 -1.63 -6.52
C ARG A 184 14.33 -1.36 -6.55
N ILE A 185 13.89 -0.27 -7.19
CA ILE A 185 12.45 0.02 -7.39
C ILE A 185 11.81 -1.11 -8.20
N SER A 186 12.40 -1.49 -9.34
CA SER A 186 11.89 -2.60 -10.16
C SER A 186 11.80 -3.94 -9.40
N THR A 187 12.73 -4.25 -8.50
CA THR A 187 12.61 -5.45 -7.65
C THR A 187 11.47 -5.37 -6.64
N LEU A 188 11.20 -4.17 -6.09
CA LEU A 188 10.10 -3.95 -5.15
C LEU A 188 8.74 -3.98 -5.84
N ASP A 189 8.63 -3.44 -7.06
CA ASP A 189 7.41 -3.52 -7.88
C ASP A 189 7.04 -4.98 -8.19
N GLU A 190 8.02 -5.83 -8.49
CA GLU A 190 7.82 -7.26 -8.74
C GLU A 190 7.52 -8.05 -7.44
N ASP A 191 8.01 -7.61 -6.27
CA ASP A 191 7.57 -8.14 -4.97
C ASP A 191 6.12 -7.72 -4.65
N VAL A 192 5.73 -6.46 -4.92
CA VAL A 192 4.35 -5.97 -4.76
C VAL A 192 3.39 -6.71 -5.69
N ARG A 193 3.77 -6.92 -6.96
CA ARG A 193 2.97 -7.70 -7.93
C ARG A 193 2.76 -9.14 -7.45
N ARG A 194 3.81 -9.79 -6.94
CA ARG A 194 3.72 -11.14 -6.35
C ARG A 194 2.94 -11.19 -5.03
N ALA A 195 2.88 -10.09 -4.27
CA ALA A 195 2.01 -9.97 -3.11
C ALA A 195 0.54 -9.80 -3.50
N GLN A 196 0.24 -8.99 -4.53
CA GLN A 196 -1.10 -8.82 -5.09
C GLN A 196 -1.65 -10.12 -5.69
N GLU A 197 -0.84 -10.87 -6.44
CA GLU A 197 -1.22 -12.20 -6.94
C GLU A 197 -1.56 -13.18 -5.81
N LYS A 198 -0.84 -13.13 -4.67
CA LYS A 198 -1.14 -13.96 -3.50
C LYS A 198 -2.44 -13.52 -2.83
N LEU A 199 -2.66 -12.22 -2.68
CA LEU A 199 -3.88 -11.65 -2.10
C LEU A 199 -5.12 -12.02 -2.92
N GLN A 200 -5.04 -11.96 -4.26
CA GLN A 200 -6.11 -12.41 -5.14
C GLN A 200 -6.39 -13.91 -5.01
N LYS A 201 -5.35 -14.74 -4.88
CA LYS A 201 -5.50 -16.20 -4.64
C LYS A 201 -6.15 -16.50 -3.29
N SER A 202 -5.80 -15.78 -2.22
CA SER A 202 -6.46 -15.93 -0.92
C SER A 202 -7.89 -15.38 -0.92
N GLN A 203 -8.17 -14.28 -1.63
CA GLN A 203 -9.54 -13.77 -1.81
C GLN A 203 -10.44 -14.75 -2.56
N ALA A 204 -9.94 -15.37 -3.63
CA ALA A 204 -10.67 -16.42 -4.35
C ALA A 204 -10.93 -17.66 -3.46
N TYR A 205 -9.96 -18.05 -2.63
CA TYR A 205 -10.12 -19.15 -1.68
C TYR A 205 -11.15 -18.83 -0.57
N VAL A 206 -11.15 -17.62 -0.01
CA VAL A 206 -12.17 -17.17 0.95
C VAL A 206 -13.56 -17.14 0.30
N ALA A 207 -13.68 -16.61 -0.93
CA ALA A 207 -14.95 -16.61 -1.66
C ALA A 207 -15.47 -18.04 -1.97
N GLN A 208 -14.57 -19.01 -2.16
CA GLN A 208 -14.95 -20.43 -2.26
C GLN A 208 -15.44 -20.97 -0.90
N LEU A 209 -14.71 -20.74 0.20
CA LEU A 209 -15.14 -21.17 1.53
C LEU A 209 -16.49 -20.55 1.93
N GLU A 210 -16.75 -19.29 1.57
CA GLU A 210 -18.05 -18.66 1.77
C GLU A 210 -19.18 -19.33 0.97
N ALA A 211 -18.90 -19.83 -0.24
CA ALA A 211 -19.87 -20.55 -1.06
C ALA A 211 -20.12 -21.97 -0.50
N ASP A 212 -19.06 -22.67 -0.13
CA ASP A 212 -19.13 -24.00 0.49
C ASP A 212 -19.86 -23.95 1.85
N ALA A 213 -19.66 -22.87 2.63
CA ALA A 213 -20.37 -22.61 3.88
C ALA A 213 -21.87 -22.30 3.67
N LYS A 214 -22.23 -21.52 2.64
CA LYS A 214 -23.64 -21.28 2.28
C LYS A 214 -24.32 -22.59 1.85
N ALA A 215 -23.67 -23.38 0.99
CA ALA A 215 -24.16 -24.71 0.60
C ALA A 215 -24.16 -25.73 1.76
N ALA A 216 -23.40 -25.51 2.84
CA ALA A 216 -23.53 -26.28 4.09
C ALA A 216 -24.75 -25.83 4.91
N ALA A 217 -24.95 -24.52 5.08
CA ALA A 217 -26.10 -23.96 5.79
C ALA A 217 -27.44 -24.37 5.14
N GLU A 218 -27.53 -24.26 3.81
CA GLU A 218 -28.70 -24.74 3.04
C GLU A 218 -28.98 -26.23 3.27
N ARG A 219 -27.94 -27.07 3.40
CA ARG A 219 -28.13 -28.50 3.73
C ARG A 219 -28.56 -28.73 5.17
N VAL A 220 -28.09 -27.93 6.12
CA VAL A 220 -28.57 -27.98 7.51
C VAL A 220 -30.04 -27.57 7.59
N GLU A 221 -30.44 -26.47 6.95
CA GLU A 221 -31.84 -26.01 6.92
C GLU A 221 -32.78 -27.08 6.32
N ASN A 222 -32.38 -27.73 5.22
CA ASN A 222 -33.15 -28.84 4.65
C ASN A 222 -33.25 -30.04 5.62
N LEU A 223 -32.17 -30.41 6.32
CA LEU A 223 -32.18 -31.50 7.30
C LEU A 223 -33.00 -31.15 8.56
N GLU A 224 -33.02 -29.88 8.99
CA GLU A 224 -33.89 -29.40 10.06
C GLU A 224 -35.37 -29.46 9.66
N GLN A 225 -35.70 -29.13 8.40
CA GLN A 225 -37.06 -29.31 7.85
C GLN A 225 -37.45 -30.79 7.75
N GLU A 226 -36.56 -31.66 7.27
CA GLU A 226 -36.79 -33.12 7.25
C GLU A 226 -36.99 -33.71 8.65
N LEU A 227 -36.19 -33.26 9.64
CA LEU A 227 -36.33 -33.64 11.04
C LEU A 227 -37.65 -33.14 11.64
N ALA A 228 -38.07 -31.90 11.35
CA ALA A 228 -39.35 -31.38 11.83
C ALA A 228 -40.55 -32.18 11.28
N VAL A 229 -40.52 -32.56 10.00
CA VAL A 229 -41.54 -33.43 9.38
C VAL A 229 -41.50 -34.84 9.97
N ALA A 230 -40.30 -35.39 10.25
CA ALA A 230 -40.16 -36.68 10.91
C ALA A 230 -40.67 -36.65 12.36
N HIS A 231 -40.43 -35.57 13.10
CA HIS A 231 -40.94 -35.38 14.45
C HIS A 231 -42.47 -35.27 14.48
N GLN A 232 -43.08 -34.45 13.62
CA GLN A 232 -44.55 -34.37 13.49
C GLN A 232 -45.13 -35.76 13.23
N LYS A 233 -44.56 -36.51 12.28
CA LYS A 233 -45.01 -37.88 11.98
C LYS A 233 -44.84 -38.86 13.14
N ILE A 234 -43.85 -38.67 14.01
CA ILE A 234 -43.69 -39.48 15.23
C ILE A 234 -44.75 -39.09 16.27
N GLU A 235 -45.11 -37.80 16.39
CA GLU A 235 -46.22 -37.35 17.24
C GLU A 235 -47.57 -37.89 16.74
N ASP A 236 -47.84 -37.78 15.44
CA ASP A 236 -49.04 -38.33 14.78
C ASP A 236 -49.18 -39.83 15.06
N LEU A 237 -48.13 -40.62 14.77
CA LEU A 237 -48.12 -42.06 15.02
C LEU A 237 -48.15 -42.43 16.51
N SER A 238 -47.72 -41.53 17.40
CA SER A 238 -47.85 -41.74 18.85
C SER A 238 -49.29 -41.53 19.31
N ALA A 239 -49.99 -40.53 18.74
CA ALA A 239 -51.42 -40.32 18.98
C ALA A 239 -52.25 -41.50 18.46
N ASP A 240 -51.95 -42.02 17.26
CA ASP A 240 -52.57 -43.23 16.70
C ASP A 240 -52.35 -44.44 17.64
N VAL A 241 -51.13 -44.63 18.17
CA VAL A 241 -50.81 -45.74 19.09
C VAL A 241 -51.49 -45.61 20.44
N GLU A 242 -51.64 -44.41 21.00
CA GLU A 242 -52.43 -44.24 22.22
C GLU A 242 -53.93 -44.44 21.93
N GLN A 243 -54.48 -44.03 20.77
CA GLN A 243 -55.88 -44.34 20.40
C GLN A 243 -56.12 -45.85 20.27
N GLU A 244 -55.24 -46.58 19.58
CA GLU A 244 -55.34 -48.04 19.43
C GLU A 244 -55.22 -48.76 20.79
N ARG A 245 -54.45 -48.23 21.75
CA ARG A 245 -54.46 -48.73 23.14
C ARG A 245 -55.78 -48.43 23.83
N ASP A 246 -56.26 -47.20 23.71
CA ASP A 246 -57.54 -46.76 24.27
C ASP A 246 -58.69 -47.64 23.73
N GLU A 247 -58.63 -48.10 22.48
CA GLU A 247 -59.60 -49.02 21.88
C GLU A 247 -59.36 -50.48 22.28
N ALA A 248 -58.11 -50.94 22.40
CA ALA A 248 -57.78 -52.27 22.92
C ALA A 248 -58.22 -52.45 24.38
N ASP A 249 -58.01 -51.46 25.24
CA ASP A 249 -58.45 -51.47 26.64
C ASP A 249 -59.99 -51.53 26.71
N LYS A 250 -60.71 -50.74 25.89
CA LYS A 250 -62.18 -50.84 25.78
C LYS A 250 -62.64 -52.25 25.37
N LEU A 251 -61.95 -52.88 24.41
CA LEU A 251 -62.25 -54.24 23.96
C LEU A 251 -61.93 -55.32 25.00
N MET A 252 -60.88 -55.14 25.80
CA MET A 252 -60.62 -55.98 26.97
C MET A 252 -61.70 -55.81 28.03
N ASP A 253 -62.09 -54.56 28.31
CA ASP A 253 -63.15 -54.20 29.25
C ASP A 253 -64.51 -54.79 28.79
N GLU A 254 -64.78 -54.91 27.49
CA GLU A 254 -65.95 -55.62 26.94
C GLU A 254 -65.81 -57.15 27.00
N ALA A 255 -64.61 -57.69 26.76
CA ALA A 255 -64.34 -59.12 26.86
C ALA A 255 -64.49 -59.65 28.29
N ASP A 256 -64.02 -58.91 29.30
CA ASP A 256 -64.20 -59.27 30.71
C ASP A 256 -65.67 -59.20 31.14
N LYS A 257 -66.44 -58.20 30.66
CA LYS A 257 -67.91 -58.15 30.88
C LYS A 257 -68.62 -59.33 30.22
N ALA A 258 -68.18 -59.76 29.02
CA ALA A 258 -68.70 -60.95 28.36
C ALA A 258 -68.31 -62.25 29.09
N SER A 259 -67.10 -62.32 29.64
CA SER A 259 -66.61 -63.42 30.47
C SER A 259 -67.40 -63.55 31.78
N GLU A 260 -67.65 -62.44 32.48
CA GLU A 260 -68.56 -62.44 33.64
C GLU A 260 -69.98 -62.88 33.27
N ALA A 261 -70.51 -62.42 32.13
CA ALA A 261 -71.83 -62.82 31.67
C ALA A 261 -71.90 -64.33 31.35
N ALA A 262 -70.87 -64.88 30.71
CA ALA A 262 -70.73 -66.31 30.47
C ALA A 262 -70.65 -67.10 31.78
N ARG A 263 -69.80 -66.68 32.73
CA ARG A 263 -69.68 -67.34 34.04
C ARG A 263 -70.99 -67.34 34.83
N ARG A 264 -71.79 -66.27 34.75
CA ARG A 264 -73.13 -66.22 35.36
C ARG A 264 -74.13 -67.15 34.65
N MET A 265 -73.97 -67.42 33.36
CA MET A 265 -74.74 -68.45 32.66
C MET A 265 -74.29 -69.86 33.04
N GLU A 266 -72.98 -70.10 33.19
CA GLU A 266 -72.42 -71.37 33.68
C GLU A 266 -72.91 -71.66 35.11
N GLU A 267 -72.85 -70.69 36.03
CA GLU A 267 -73.43 -70.79 37.38
C GLU A 267 -74.93 -71.12 37.36
N ALA A 268 -75.69 -70.54 36.42
CA ALA A 268 -77.12 -70.82 36.27
C ALA A 268 -77.40 -72.20 35.64
N VAL A 269 -76.55 -72.67 34.72
CA VAL A 269 -76.61 -74.01 34.14
C VAL A 269 -76.24 -75.06 35.19
N GLU A 270 -75.14 -74.88 35.94
CA GLU A 270 -74.80 -75.75 37.07
C GLU A 270 -75.93 -75.82 38.12
N ALA A 271 -76.61 -74.70 38.38
CA ALA A 271 -77.77 -74.68 39.29
C ALA A 271 -78.97 -75.44 38.70
N ALA A 272 -79.23 -75.32 37.39
CA ALA A 272 -80.25 -76.09 36.69
C ALA A 272 -79.91 -77.58 36.68
N GLU A 273 -78.66 -77.97 36.40
CA GLU A 273 -78.18 -79.35 36.45
C GLU A 273 -78.33 -79.96 37.85
N LYS A 274 -77.95 -79.22 38.90
CA LYS A 274 -78.15 -79.67 40.30
C LYS A 274 -79.63 -79.84 40.64
N ASN A 275 -80.51 -78.98 40.13
CA ASN A 275 -81.96 -79.14 40.28
C ASN A 275 -82.49 -80.33 39.47
N VAL A 276 -81.95 -80.62 38.28
CA VAL A 276 -82.29 -81.80 37.49
C VAL A 276 -81.83 -83.07 38.20
N VAL A 277 -80.59 -83.15 38.69
CA VAL A 277 -80.09 -84.30 39.46
C VAL A 277 -80.91 -84.49 40.74
N ALA A 278 -81.26 -83.41 41.46
CA ALA A 278 -82.15 -83.51 42.62
C ALA A 278 -83.56 -84.03 42.22
N ALA A 279 -84.11 -83.58 41.10
CA ALA A 279 -85.37 -84.10 40.56
C ALA A 279 -85.27 -85.55 40.09
N GLU A 280 -84.12 -85.98 39.53
CA GLU A 280 -83.83 -87.38 39.19
C GLU A 280 -83.69 -88.25 40.43
N GLU A 281 -83.07 -87.76 41.51
CA GLU A 281 -83.03 -88.42 42.82
C GLU A 281 -84.42 -88.50 43.47
N GLU A 282 -85.24 -87.45 43.38
CA GLU A 282 -86.65 -87.49 43.81
C GLU A 282 -87.46 -88.49 42.97
N VAL A 283 -87.29 -88.51 41.64
CA VAL A 283 -87.93 -89.49 40.75
C VAL A 283 -87.43 -90.91 41.03
N ALA A 284 -86.16 -91.10 41.36
CA ALA A 284 -85.60 -92.39 41.77
C ALA A 284 -86.16 -92.84 43.14
N ALA A 285 -86.30 -91.92 44.10
CA ALA A 285 -86.91 -92.19 45.40
C ALA A 285 -88.43 -92.45 45.29
N LEU A 286 -89.12 -91.80 44.34
CA LEU A 286 -90.51 -92.09 43.99
C LEU A 286 -90.64 -93.45 43.30
N ARG A 287 -89.74 -93.81 42.37
CA ARG A 287 -89.68 -95.15 41.75
C ARG A 287 -89.40 -96.23 42.80
N ALA A 288 -88.44 -96.02 43.71
CA ALA A 288 -88.17 -96.93 44.82
C ALA A 288 -89.35 -97.05 45.80
N LYS A 289 -90.11 -95.97 46.01
CA LYS A 289 -91.41 -96.02 46.73
C LYS A 289 -92.43 -96.85 45.97
N VAL A 290 -92.58 -96.66 44.66
CA VAL A 290 -93.47 -97.47 43.80
C VAL A 290 -93.10 -98.94 43.90
N GLU A 291 -91.83 -99.32 43.71
CA GLU A 291 -91.40 -100.71 43.90
C GLU A 291 -91.64 -101.24 45.33
N SER A 292 -91.55 -100.38 46.36
CA SER A 292 -91.84 -100.78 47.74
C SER A 292 -93.33 -101.01 47.99
N LEU A 293 -94.19 -100.26 47.29
CA LEU A 293 -95.64 -100.40 47.31
C LEU A 293 -96.08 -101.61 46.46
N GLU A 294 -95.45 -101.86 45.32
CA GLU A 294 -95.66 -103.07 44.51
C GLU A 294 -95.32 -104.34 45.30
N ARG A 295 -94.16 -104.37 45.99
CA ARG A 295 -93.78 -105.45 46.91
C ARG A 295 -94.63 -105.53 48.19
N ALA A 296 -95.45 -104.53 48.49
CA ALA A 296 -96.45 -104.58 49.56
C ALA A 296 -97.80 -105.13 49.04
N ILE A 297 -98.24 -104.66 47.88
CA ILE A 297 -99.42 -105.14 47.13
C ILE A 297 -99.28 -106.64 46.86
N GLU A 298 -98.12 -107.10 46.40
CA GLU A 298 -97.80 -108.51 46.17
C GLU A 298 -97.99 -109.39 47.43
N ARG A 299 -97.83 -108.83 48.63
CA ARG A 299 -98.01 -109.53 49.92
C ARG A 299 -99.41 -109.44 50.51
N GLU A 300 -100.22 -108.46 50.09
CA GLU A 300 -101.64 -108.40 50.46
C GLU A 300 -102.52 -109.22 49.51
N GLN A 301 -102.13 -109.36 48.24
CA GLN A 301 -102.89 -110.10 47.22
C GLN A 301 -103.00 -111.61 47.49
N GLU A 302 -102.04 -112.26 48.16
CA GLU A 302 -102.12 -113.69 48.51
C GLU A 302 -103.19 -114.03 49.57
N ARG A 303 -103.88 -113.04 50.16
CA ARG A 303 -104.84 -113.26 51.27
C ARG A 303 -106.31 -112.92 50.98
N SER A 304 -106.72 -112.72 49.73
CA SER A 304 -108.15 -112.64 49.39
C SER A 304 -108.58 -113.41 48.14
N ARG A 305 -109.53 -114.32 48.37
CA ARG A 305 -110.18 -115.22 47.42
C ARG A 305 -110.66 -114.55 46.13
N ALA A 306 -110.23 -115.13 45.02
CA ALA A 306 -111.03 -115.53 43.86
C ALA A 306 -112.54 -115.19 43.86
N GLN A 307 -112.97 -114.35 42.90
CA GLN A 307 -114.13 -114.64 42.04
C GLN A 307 -114.22 -113.71 40.80
N LEU A 308 -114.73 -114.28 39.69
CA LEU A 308 -115.29 -113.64 38.47
C LEU A 308 -114.37 -112.91 37.47
N GLY A 309 -114.68 -113.08 36.17
CA GLY A 309 -114.53 -112.05 35.13
C GLY A 309 -113.36 -112.18 34.13
N PRO A 310 -113.60 -112.60 32.88
CA PRO A 310 -112.66 -112.43 31.77
C PRO A 310 -113.02 -111.24 30.86
N SER A 311 -112.02 -110.52 30.33
CA SER A 311 -112.04 -109.92 28.96
C SER A 311 -110.76 -109.13 28.62
N GLN A 312 -110.45 -109.14 27.30
CA GLN A 312 -109.79 -108.14 26.44
C GLN A 312 -108.96 -106.99 27.07
N SER A 313 -107.68 -106.80 26.71
CA SER A 313 -107.15 -106.35 25.39
C SER A 313 -107.36 -104.85 25.11
N GLN A 314 -106.46 -104.02 25.64
CA GLN A 314 -106.31 -102.59 25.28
C GLN A 314 -104.99 -101.96 25.82
N ILE A 315 -103.83 -102.52 25.45
CA ILE A 315 -102.49 -101.92 25.73
C ILE A 315 -101.63 -101.99 24.46
N ALA A 316 -102.14 -101.42 23.37
CA ALA A 316 -101.49 -101.36 22.06
C ALA A 316 -101.95 -100.14 21.23
N ALA A 317 -102.49 -99.12 21.89
CA ALA A 317 -102.97 -97.88 21.27
C ALA A 317 -102.22 -96.67 21.83
N ASP A 318 -102.14 -96.55 23.16
CA ASP A 318 -101.51 -95.40 23.83
C ASP A 318 -100.03 -95.23 23.46
N VAL A 319 -99.27 -96.33 23.37
CA VAL A 319 -97.86 -96.32 22.93
C VAL A 319 -97.70 -95.81 21.49
N GLN A 320 -98.69 -95.99 20.62
CA GLN A 320 -98.65 -95.47 19.25
C GLN A 320 -99.02 -93.97 19.21
N ALA A 321 -99.94 -93.53 20.08
CA ALA A 321 -100.27 -92.10 20.23
C ALA A 321 -99.09 -91.30 20.79
N ASP A 322 -98.36 -91.85 21.77
CA ASP A 322 -97.14 -91.22 22.32
C ASP A 322 -96.01 -91.15 21.27
N ILE A 323 -95.88 -92.15 20.40
CA ILE A 323 -94.92 -92.13 19.28
C ILE A 323 -95.31 -91.07 18.25
N GLU A 324 -96.57 -91.01 17.81
CA GLU A 324 -97.03 -90.00 16.84
C GLU A 324 -96.96 -88.58 17.41
N ALA A 325 -97.18 -88.40 18.73
CA ALA A 325 -96.94 -87.13 19.42
C ALA A 325 -95.45 -86.74 19.37
N LEU A 326 -94.54 -87.63 19.77
CA LEU A 326 -93.10 -87.38 19.75
C LEU A 326 -92.54 -87.18 18.33
N GLU A 327 -93.09 -87.84 17.31
CA GLU A 327 -92.75 -87.59 15.92
C GLU A 327 -93.21 -86.19 15.48
N THR A 328 -94.40 -85.73 15.87
CA THR A 328 -94.82 -84.34 15.59
C THR A 328 -94.01 -83.28 16.36
N GLU A 329 -93.63 -83.54 17.62
CA GLU A 329 -92.75 -82.64 18.37
C GLU A 329 -91.33 -82.60 17.77
N LEU A 330 -90.81 -83.73 17.28
CA LEU A 330 -89.52 -83.79 16.59
C LEU A 330 -89.56 -83.03 15.26
N ASP A 331 -90.66 -83.13 14.52
CA ASP A 331 -90.84 -82.46 13.23
C ASP A 331 -91.05 -80.94 13.41
N ASP A 332 -91.76 -80.50 14.46
CA ASP A 332 -91.87 -79.09 14.83
C ASP A 332 -90.58 -78.53 15.46
N ALA A 333 -89.81 -79.33 16.20
CA ALA A 333 -88.45 -78.98 16.62
C ALA A 333 -87.53 -78.79 15.40
N HIS A 334 -87.60 -79.63 14.37
CA HIS A 334 -86.85 -79.43 13.13
C HIS A 334 -87.31 -78.18 12.36
N LYS A 335 -88.61 -77.87 12.33
CA LYS A 335 -89.14 -76.63 11.73
C LYS A 335 -88.67 -75.39 12.49
N GLU A 336 -88.67 -75.41 13.82
CA GLU A 336 -88.19 -74.28 14.63
C GLU A 336 -86.65 -74.19 14.59
N ILE A 337 -85.89 -75.29 14.50
CA ILE A 337 -84.44 -75.25 14.20
C ILE A 337 -84.18 -74.63 12.83
N ALA A 338 -84.95 -74.98 11.79
CA ALA A 338 -84.82 -74.38 10.46
C ALA A 338 -85.19 -72.89 10.47
N ARG A 339 -86.24 -72.50 11.21
CA ARG A 339 -86.64 -71.10 11.42
C ARG A 339 -85.59 -70.33 12.21
N LEU A 340 -85.02 -70.88 13.28
CA LEU A 340 -83.95 -70.28 14.07
C LEU A 340 -82.67 -70.14 13.24
N ASN A 341 -82.30 -71.12 12.41
CA ASN A 341 -81.20 -70.95 11.45
C ASN A 341 -81.49 -69.85 10.42
N THR A 342 -82.75 -69.69 10.01
CA THR A 342 -83.19 -68.60 9.12
C THR A 342 -83.11 -67.24 9.82
N VAL A 343 -83.53 -67.14 11.08
CA VAL A 343 -83.43 -65.91 11.90
C VAL A 343 -81.96 -65.58 12.22
N VAL A 344 -81.12 -66.58 12.52
CA VAL A 344 -79.69 -66.42 12.79
C VAL A 344 -78.89 -66.04 11.54
N SER A 345 -79.24 -66.57 10.36
CA SER A 345 -78.63 -66.15 9.08
C SER A 345 -79.14 -64.79 8.58
N GLN A 346 -80.38 -64.41 8.90
CA GLN A 346 -80.89 -63.07 8.61
C GLN A 346 -80.50 -62.02 9.65
N SER A 347 -80.06 -62.44 10.84
CA SER A 347 -79.71 -61.61 12.01
C SER A 347 -78.77 -60.45 11.66
N PRO A 348 -79.08 -59.21 12.10
CA PRO A 348 -78.18 -58.07 11.95
C PRO A 348 -76.79 -58.33 12.55
N ALA A 349 -76.69 -59.05 13.66
CA ALA A 349 -75.42 -59.39 14.29
C ALA A 349 -74.55 -60.29 13.40
N ARG A 350 -75.13 -61.32 12.78
CA ARG A 350 -74.38 -62.21 11.88
C ARG A 350 -73.95 -61.49 10.60
N LYS A 351 -74.80 -60.62 10.05
CA LYS A 351 -74.46 -59.74 8.91
C LYS A 351 -73.42 -58.68 9.26
N ALA A 352 -73.39 -58.19 10.51
CA ALA A 352 -72.34 -57.30 10.99
C ALA A 352 -71.00 -58.03 11.15
N ILE A 353 -71.01 -59.27 11.65
CA ILE A 353 -69.81 -60.12 11.76
C ILE A 353 -69.25 -60.49 10.38
N GLU A 354 -70.10 -60.83 9.40
CA GLU A 354 -69.64 -61.07 8.02
C GLU A 354 -69.03 -59.78 7.43
N LYS A 355 -69.73 -58.63 7.53
CA LYS A 355 -69.19 -57.34 7.07
C LYS A 355 -67.89 -56.92 7.78
N ALA A 356 -67.72 -57.25 9.06
CA ALA A 356 -66.50 -56.96 9.80
C ALA A 356 -65.33 -57.84 9.34
N LYS A 357 -65.59 -59.09 8.95
CA LYS A 357 -64.60 -59.94 8.28
C LYS A 357 -64.27 -59.39 6.89
N ASP A 358 -65.27 -59.05 6.09
CA ASP A 358 -65.08 -58.49 4.73
C ASP A 358 -64.24 -57.20 4.78
N ALA A 359 -64.57 -56.27 5.68
CA ALA A 359 -63.81 -55.04 5.88
C ALA A 359 -62.39 -55.29 6.40
N LYS A 360 -62.19 -56.28 7.28
CA LYS A 360 -60.85 -56.66 7.74
C LYS A 360 -60.02 -57.36 6.66
N ILE A 361 -60.66 -58.09 5.76
CA ILE A 361 -60.02 -58.63 4.55
C ILE A 361 -59.63 -57.47 3.62
N GLU A 362 -60.52 -56.51 3.35
CA GLU A 362 -60.22 -55.35 2.50
C GLU A 362 -59.06 -54.48 3.04
N LEU A 363 -58.98 -54.31 4.38
CA LEU A 363 -57.85 -53.64 5.03
C LEU A 363 -56.55 -54.44 4.87
N LEU A 364 -56.55 -55.74 5.16
CA LEU A 364 -55.36 -56.60 5.02
C LEU A 364 -54.92 -56.74 3.56
N GLU A 365 -55.83 -56.64 2.59
CA GLU A 365 -55.49 -56.61 1.17
C GLU A 365 -54.89 -55.24 0.76
N LYS A 366 -55.41 -54.13 1.28
CA LYS A 366 -54.78 -52.80 1.10
C LYS A 366 -53.39 -52.73 1.70
N GLU A 367 -53.20 -53.14 2.96
CA GLU A 367 -51.88 -53.19 3.61
C GLU A 367 -50.88 -54.04 2.82
N LYS A 368 -51.33 -55.18 2.28
CA LYS A 368 -50.54 -56.05 1.41
C LYS A 368 -50.18 -55.39 0.09
N GLU A 369 -51.08 -54.64 -0.55
CA GLU A 369 -50.75 -53.85 -1.74
C GLU A 369 -49.78 -52.72 -1.43
N ASP A 370 -49.97 -52.02 -0.31
CA ASP A 370 -49.12 -50.93 0.17
C ASP A 370 -47.69 -51.40 0.51
N LEU A 371 -47.57 -52.58 1.13
CA LEU A 371 -46.30 -53.25 1.38
C LEU A 371 -45.65 -53.76 0.08
N LEU A 372 -46.43 -54.28 -0.88
CA LEU A 372 -45.93 -54.65 -2.21
C LEU A 372 -45.46 -53.43 -3.03
N GLU A 373 -46.10 -52.28 -2.87
CA GLU A 373 -45.68 -51.00 -3.47
C GLU A 373 -44.42 -50.46 -2.79
N ARG A 374 -44.33 -50.48 -1.45
CA ARG A 374 -43.08 -50.14 -0.73
C ARG A 374 -41.93 -51.06 -1.12
N VAL A 375 -42.16 -52.36 -1.27
CA VAL A 375 -41.14 -53.32 -1.77
C VAL A 375 -40.78 -53.07 -3.24
N LYS A 376 -41.73 -52.67 -4.10
CA LYS A 376 -41.44 -52.18 -5.46
C LYS A 376 -40.60 -50.90 -5.45
N ALA A 377 -40.92 -49.93 -4.60
CA ALA A 377 -40.19 -48.67 -4.47
C ALA A 377 -38.76 -48.91 -3.98
N PHE A 378 -38.58 -49.75 -2.97
CA PHE A 378 -37.26 -50.18 -2.49
C PHE A 378 -36.47 -50.90 -3.59
N ARG A 379 -37.10 -51.80 -4.37
CA ARG A 379 -36.48 -52.41 -5.56
C ARG A 379 -36.18 -51.42 -6.70
N ARG A 380 -36.84 -50.27 -6.78
CA ARG A 380 -36.51 -49.21 -7.75
C ARG A 380 -35.29 -48.39 -7.29
N PHE A 381 -35.18 -48.10 -5.98
CA PHE A 381 -34.01 -47.43 -5.40
C PHE A 381 -32.75 -48.30 -5.37
N SER A 382 -32.89 -49.62 -5.25
CA SER A 382 -31.78 -50.58 -5.09
C SER A 382 -31.09 -50.99 -6.41
N ASN A 383 -31.35 -50.33 -7.54
CA ASN A 383 -30.92 -50.78 -8.87
C ASN A 383 -30.07 -49.76 -9.66
N THR A 384 -28.76 -49.75 -9.38
CA THR A 384 -27.72 -49.37 -10.35
C THR A 384 -26.61 -50.45 -10.39
N PRO A 385 -25.93 -50.69 -11.53
CA PRO A 385 -25.51 -52.04 -11.90
C PRO A 385 -24.03 -52.39 -11.67
N GLY A 386 -23.74 -53.68 -11.42
CA GLY A 386 -22.38 -54.25 -11.58
C GLY A 386 -21.99 -55.35 -10.58
N THR A 387 -22.24 -56.61 -10.93
CA THR A 387 -21.68 -57.84 -10.31
C THR A 387 -20.20 -58.05 -10.73
N PRO A 388 -19.40 -59.01 -10.17
CA PRO A 388 -19.80 -60.18 -9.35
C PRO A 388 -18.94 -60.57 -8.11
N ASP A 389 -19.60 -61.31 -7.23
CA ASP A 389 -19.18 -62.54 -6.52
C ASP A 389 -17.70 -63.03 -6.59
N THR A 390 -17.05 -63.15 -5.43
CA THR A 390 -16.38 -64.39 -4.93
C THR A 390 -15.81 -64.20 -3.51
N GLY A 391 -15.77 -65.26 -2.70
CA GLY A 391 -15.31 -65.22 -1.30
C GLY A 391 -13.85 -65.65 -1.08
N GLY A 392 -13.18 -65.03 -0.09
CA GLY A 392 -11.82 -65.37 0.36
C GLY A 392 -11.38 -64.56 1.59
N PRO A 393 -10.47 -65.03 2.46
CA PRO A 393 -10.29 -64.45 3.80
C PRO A 393 -8.96 -63.71 4.07
N LEU A 394 -8.98 -62.93 5.16
CA LEU A 394 -7.86 -62.43 6.00
C LEU A 394 -6.94 -61.30 5.48
N ARG A 395 -6.69 -60.36 6.42
CA ARG A 395 -5.76 -59.20 6.39
C ARG A 395 -6.15 -58.08 5.41
N ASP A 396 -5.91 -56.79 5.73
CA ASP A 396 -4.87 -56.25 6.62
C ASP A 396 -5.34 -55.27 7.73
N LEU A 397 -4.40 -54.87 8.59
CA LEU A 397 -4.61 -54.06 9.80
C LEU A 397 -4.64 -52.55 9.52
N SER A 398 -5.83 -51.93 9.55
CA SER A 398 -5.98 -50.46 9.45
C SER A 398 -7.12 -49.93 10.33
N TRP A 399 -6.95 -50.04 11.66
CA TRP A 399 -7.96 -49.59 12.65
C TRP A 399 -7.40 -48.65 13.74
N LEU A 400 -6.19 -48.12 13.55
CA LEU A 400 -5.52 -47.20 14.48
C LEU A 400 -5.41 -45.75 13.98
N HIS A 401 -6.07 -45.43 12.84
CA HIS A 401 -6.14 -44.07 12.29
C HIS A 401 -7.56 -43.48 12.22
N THR A 402 -8.59 -44.28 12.49
CA THR A 402 -10.01 -43.92 12.25
C THR A 402 -10.70 -43.25 13.45
N THR A 403 -9.97 -42.95 14.54
CA THR A 403 -10.48 -42.19 15.69
C THR A 403 -10.52 -40.67 15.47
N MET A 404 -10.03 -40.19 14.32
CA MET A 404 -10.15 -38.78 13.88
C MET A 404 -11.55 -38.38 13.40
N HIS A 405 -12.45 -39.34 13.21
CA HIS A 405 -13.79 -39.14 12.62
C HIS A 405 -14.90 -39.83 13.43
N ASP A 406 -14.73 -39.91 14.76
CA ASP A 406 -15.83 -40.30 15.64
C ASP A 406 -16.83 -39.13 15.78
N PRO A 407 -18.11 -39.30 15.35
CA PRO A 407 -19.09 -38.21 15.38
C PRO A 407 -19.41 -37.70 16.79
N SER A 408 -19.11 -38.46 17.85
CA SER A 408 -19.22 -37.96 19.23
C SER A 408 -18.18 -36.89 19.59
N THR A 409 -17.07 -36.81 18.83
CA THR A 409 -15.99 -35.84 19.05
C THR A 409 -16.15 -34.56 18.23
N ALA A 410 -16.93 -34.58 17.15
CA ALA A 410 -17.21 -33.43 16.29
C ALA A 410 -17.62 -32.15 17.06
N PRO A 411 -18.60 -32.16 17.99
CA PRO A 411 -18.99 -30.94 18.72
C PRO A 411 -17.89 -30.37 19.62
N LEU A 412 -16.90 -31.17 20.03
CA LEU A 412 -15.73 -30.66 20.78
C LEU A 412 -14.76 -29.91 19.87
N PHE A 413 -14.55 -30.37 18.64
CA PHE A 413 -13.76 -29.64 17.65
C PHE A 413 -14.46 -28.35 17.21
N GLU A 414 -15.79 -28.37 17.10
CA GLU A 414 -16.61 -27.23 16.73
C GLU A 414 -16.63 -26.15 17.83
N GLU A 415 -16.75 -26.53 19.11
CA GLU A 415 -16.60 -25.58 20.22
C GLU A 415 -15.16 -25.07 20.38
N ILE A 416 -14.13 -25.90 20.10
CA ILE A 416 -12.74 -25.43 20.05
C ILE A 416 -12.55 -24.37 18.94
N ALA A 417 -13.11 -24.60 17.74
CA ALA A 417 -13.08 -23.64 16.65
C ALA A 417 -13.83 -22.34 17.02
N ARG A 418 -15.00 -22.45 17.67
CA ARG A 418 -15.77 -21.30 18.17
C ARG A 418 -15.01 -20.50 19.23
N LEU A 419 -14.30 -21.17 20.13
CA LEU A 419 -13.44 -20.53 21.14
C LEU A 419 -12.20 -19.87 20.53
N GLN A 420 -11.62 -20.45 19.48
CA GLN A 420 -10.54 -19.82 18.69
C GLN A 420 -11.05 -18.55 17.98
N GLU A 421 -12.20 -18.63 17.31
CA GLU A 421 -12.81 -17.49 16.61
C GLU A 421 -13.28 -16.37 17.57
N GLN A 422 -13.61 -16.70 18.82
CA GLN A 422 -13.82 -15.71 19.89
C GLN A 422 -12.51 -15.10 20.41
N LEU A 423 -11.43 -15.91 20.50
CA LEU A 423 -10.11 -15.43 20.88
C LEU A 423 -9.57 -14.44 19.84
N ASP A 424 -9.71 -14.73 18.55
CA ASP A 424 -9.21 -13.87 17.48
C ASP A 424 -9.98 -12.54 17.41
N ARG A 425 -11.32 -12.56 17.52
CA ARG A 425 -12.09 -11.30 17.67
C ARG A 425 -11.73 -10.52 18.94
N ALA A 426 -11.36 -11.20 20.03
CA ALA A 426 -10.88 -10.54 21.23
C ALA A 426 -9.48 -9.92 21.03
N ASN A 427 -8.60 -10.58 20.29
CA ASN A 427 -7.29 -10.06 19.88
C ASN A 427 -7.44 -8.84 18.96
N GLU A 428 -8.25 -8.92 17.91
CA GLU A 428 -8.57 -7.77 17.05
C GLU A 428 -9.14 -6.60 17.86
N SER A 429 -10.06 -6.87 18.79
CA SER A 429 -10.61 -5.84 19.68
C SER A 429 -9.60 -5.32 20.71
N ILE A 430 -8.48 -6.02 20.97
CA ILE A 430 -7.36 -5.52 21.77
C ILE A 430 -6.48 -4.63 20.90
N ASP A 431 -6.10 -5.07 19.70
CA ASP A 431 -5.27 -4.29 18.76
C ASP A 431 -5.95 -2.98 18.36
N ASP A 432 -7.25 -3.03 18.04
CA ASP A 432 -8.09 -1.87 17.74
C ASP A 432 -8.23 -0.89 18.94
N LYS A 433 -7.98 -1.35 20.17
CA LYS A 433 -7.84 -0.50 21.38
C LYS A 433 -6.40 -0.07 21.63
N LEU A 434 -5.41 -0.86 21.24
CA LEU A 434 -3.98 -0.50 21.31
C LEU A 434 -3.66 0.62 20.32
N ASP A 435 -4.22 0.59 19.10
CA ASP A 435 -4.12 1.67 18.12
C ASP A 435 -4.80 2.96 18.63
N LYS A 436 -5.99 2.85 19.24
CA LYS A 436 -6.66 4.01 19.87
C LYS A 436 -5.91 4.53 21.10
N LEU A 437 -5.14 3.68 21.78
CA LEU A 437 -4.16 4.06 22.82
C LEU A 437 -2.78 4.46 22.24
N GLU A 438 -2.52 4.21 20.96
CA GLU A 438 -1.48 4.87 20.20
C GLU A 438 -1.92 6.30 19.95
N ASP A 439 -3.02 6.54 19.25
CA ASP A 439 -3.55 7.87 18.94
C ASP A 439 -3.87 8.74 20.18
N ALA A 440 -4.48 8.19 21.23
CA ALA A 440 -4.72 8.92 22.49
C ALA A 440 -3.46 9.03 23.34
N GLY A 441 -2.62 7.99 23.34
CA GLY A 441 -1.21 8.01 23.79
C GLY A 441 -0.30 8.83 22.87
N CYS A 442 -0.92 9.73 22.10
CA CYS A 442 -0.32 10.62 21.12
C CYS A 442 -0.95 12.04 21.11
N GLY A 443 -1.49 12.56 22.24
CA GLY A 443 -1.58 14.03 22.56
C GLY A 443 -0.48 14.79 23.41
N VAL A 444 -0.03 14.27 24.56
CA VAL A 444 0.96 14.77 25.57
C VAL A 444 2.46 15.02 25.20
N VAL A 445 3.33 14.05 24.83
CA VAL A 445 4.82 14.26 24.71
C VAL A 445 5.25 15.41 23.79
N GLY A 446 4.40 15.84 22.86
CA GLY A 446 4.62 17.06 22.09
C GLY A 446 4.66 18.34 22.93
N LEU A 447 3.90 18.39 24.02
CA LEU A 447 4.02 19.42 25.06
C LEU A 447 5.33 19.25 25.83
N THR A 448 5.68 18.02 26.22
CA THR A 448 6.90 17.78 27.02
C THR A 448 8.15 18.18 26.25
N LYS A 449 8.25 17.88 24.95
CA LYS A 449 9.38 18.36 24.14
C LYS A 449 9.40 19.90 24.03
N GLN A 450 8.26 20.56 23.86
CA GLN A 450 8.24 22.03 23.88
C GLN A 450 8.62 22.62 25.26
N LEU A 451 8.31 21.91 26.35
CA LEU A 451 8.76 22.26 27.70
C LEU A 451 10.27 22.00 27.90
N GLU A 452 10.81 20.94 27.30
CA GLU A 452 12.23 20.60 27.29
C GLU A 452 13.01 21.64 26.45
N ASP A 453 12.61 21.90 25.20
CA ASP A 453 13.16 22.95 24.33
C ASP A 453 13.08 24.37 24.98
N ALA A 454 12.12 24.60 25.88
CA ALA A 454 11.99 25.85 26.64
C ALA A 454 12.85 25.86 27.92
N ARG A 455 13.04 24.71 28.58
CA ARG A 455 13.91 24.55 29.75
C ARG A 455 15.39 24.58 29.38
N GLU A 456 15.78 24.01 28.25
CA GLU A 456 17.14 24.14 27.71
C GLU A 456 17.48 25.62 27.43
N LYS A 457 16.51 26.38 26.91
CA LYS A 457 16.65 27.84 26.73
C LYS A 457 16.71 28.59 28.07
N ALA A 458 15.92 28.19 29.07
CA ALA A 458 16.00 28.77 30.41
C ALA A 458 17.38 28.52 31.04
N VAL A 459 17.88 27.27 31.02
CA VAL A 459 19.21 26.91 31.54
C VAL A 459 20.33 27.65 30.79
N ALA A 460 20.25 27.76 29.46
CA ALA A 460 21.23 28.52 28.68
C ALA A 460 21.26 30.02 29.07
N LEU A 461 20.09 30.61 29.33
CA LEU A 461 19.98 31.99 29.82
C LEU A 461 20.43 32.14 31.28
N GLU A 462 20.18 31.14 32.14
CA GLU A 462 20.67 31.09 33.53
C GLU A 462 22.20 30.96 33.60
N ASP A 463 22.82 30.21 32.68
CA ASP A 463 24.28 30.11 32.54
C ASP A 463 24.88 31.41 31.98
N GLU A 464 24.22 32.07 31.02
CA GLU A 464 24.65 33.37 30.51
C GLU A 464 24.54 34.47 31.58
N LEU A 465 23.42 34.53 32.32
CA LEU A 465 23.26 35.38 33.49
C LEU A 465 24.34 35.05 34.54
N SER A 466 24.57 33.78 34.88
CA SER A 466 25.62 33.38 35.82
C SER A 466 27.02 33.81 35.36
N ARG A 467 27.30 33.76 34.06
CA ARG A 467 28.55 34.24 33.44
C ARG A 467 28.66 35.77 33.51
N LEU A 468 27.57 36.50 33.30
CA LEU A 468 27.50 37.96 33.42
C LEU A 468 27.65 38.40 34.88
N THR A 469 26.87 37.86 35.82
CA THR A 469 26.98 38.11 37.26
C THR A 469 28.40 37.82 37.75
N ARG A 470 29.03 36.70 37.35
CA ARG A 470 30.44 36.45 37.67
C ARG A 470 31.38 37.49 37.04
N ARG A 471 31.11 38.02 35.84
CA ARG A 471 31.92 39.08 35.20
C ARG A 471 31.78 40.41 35.96
N GLU A 472 30.58 40.74 36.41
CA GLU A 472 30.26 41.95 37.16
C GLU A 472 30.74 41.88 38.60
N GLU A 473 30.61 40.75 39.27
CA GLU A 473 31.18 40.57 40.60
C GLU A 473 32.73 40.64 40.54
N ARG A 474 33.36 40.14 39.47
CA ARG A 474 34.80 40.38 39.22
C ARG A 474 35.12 41.84 38.84
N ARG A 475 34.16 42.68 38.46
CA ARG A 475 34.35 44.16 38.38
C ARG A 475 34.18 44.76 39.78
N TYR A 476 33.10 44.44 40.48
CA TYR A 476 32.76 44.92 41.81
C TYR A 476 33.83 44.58 42.86
N GLN A 477 34.38 43.36 42.87
CA GLN A 477 35.49 42.98 43.76
C GLN A 477 36.81 43.71 43.43
N ARG A 478 37.04 44.11 42.17
CA ARG A 478 38.18 44.99 41.80
C ARG A 478 37.92 46.43 42.28
N LEU A 479 36.70 46.92 42.12
CA LEU A 479 36.26 48.24 42.59
C LEU A 479 36.26 48.35 44.13
N GLN A 480 35.81 47.33 44.86
CA GLN A 480 35.91 47.26 46.33
C GLN A 480 37.35 47.21 46.86
N ARG A 481 38.30 46.77 46.04
CA ARG A 481 39.74 46.78 46.36
C ARG A 481 40.43 48.07 45.90
N ALA A 482 39.75 48.92 45.14
CA ALA A 482 40.25 50.23 44.77
C ALA A 482 40.32 51.13 46.02
N ARG A 483 41.51 51.67 46.27
CA ARG A 483 41.79 52.71 47.27
C ARG A 483 42.24 53.95 46.54
N CYS A 484 41.94 55.14 47.08
CA CYS A 484 42.45 56.37 46.49
C CYS A 484 43.98 56.40 46.55
N ALA A 485 44.67 56.50 45.41
CA ALA A 485 46.13 56.38 45.33
C ALA A 485 46.90 57.44 46.15
N LYS A 486 46.29 58.60 46.44
CA LYS A 486 46.91 59.67 47.25
C LYS A 486 46.75 59.52 48.76
N CYS A 487 45.66 58.92 49.25
CA CYS A 487 45.34 58.87 50.69
C CYS A 487 44.99 57.48 51.23
N GLN A 488 45.03 56.45 50.38
CA GLN A 488 44.82 55.02 50.68
C GLN A 488 43.48 54.65 51.35
N SER A 489 42.56 55.59 51.53
CA SER A 489 41.20 55.32 51.99
C SER A 489 40.47 54.41 50.99
N LYS A 490 39.60 53.54 51.51
CA LYS A 490 38.76 52.65 50.70
C LYS A 490 37.63 53.49 50.10
N VAL A 491 37.48 53.46 48.77
CA VAL A 491 36.42 54.22 48.10
C VAL A 491 35.11 53.43 48.22
N ASP A 492 34.15 53.92 49.02
CA ASP A 492 32.87 53.22 49.18
C ASP A 492 31.90 53.57 48.04
N LEU A 493 31.99 52.79 46.96
CA LEU A 493 31.27 53.01 45.72
C LEU A 493 29.77 52.64 45.78
N ARG A 494 29.23 52.33 46.96
CA ARG A 494 27.78 52.11 47.19
C ARG A 494 26.91 53.27 46.71
N GLY A 495 27.43 54.50 46.71
CA GLY A 495 26.73 55.67 46.20
C GLY A 495 26.43 55.62 44.70
N LEU A 496 27.32 55.04 43.87
CA LEU A 496 27.15 55.07 42.41
C LEU A 496 26.07 54.12 41.88
N HIS A 497 25.69 53.07 42.61
CA HIS A 497 24.64 52.15 42.16
C HIS A 497 23.23 52.73 42.23
N ARG A 498 23.02 53.86 42.91
CA ARG A 498 21.70 54.55 42.95
C ARG A 498 21.49 55.57 41.81
N ALA A 499 22.41 55.66 40.85
CA ALA A 499 22.36 56.61 39.74
C ALA A 499 22.14 55.93 38.36
N ALA A 500 21.80 54.63 38.35
CA ALA A 500 21.55 53.85 37.13
C ALA A 500 20.05 53.60 36.86
N ASP A 501 19.26 53.45 37.92
CA ASP A 501 17.80 53.50 37.85
C ASP A 501 17.38 54.98 37.99
N GLY A 502 16.92 55.57 36.88
CA GLY A 502 16.58 57.00 36.82
C GLY A 502 15.15 57.29 37.25
N ASP A 503 14.95 58.37 38.01
CA ASP A 503 13.66 59.00 38.26
C ASP A 503 13.89 60.53 38.35
N GLU A 504 13.16 61.33 37.57
CA GLU A 504 13.44 62.76 37.38
C GLU A 504 12.49 63.67 38.17
N SER A 505 12.99 64.49 39.11
CA SER A 505 12.42 65.81 39.50
C SER A 505 13.14 66.53 40.66
N SER A 506 13.26 67.88 40.56
CA SER A 506 13.50 68.87 41.67
C SER A 506 14.88 68.82 42.40
N LEU A 507 15.45 69.91 42.99
CA LEU A 507 15.10 71.35 43.13
C LEU A 507 16.38 72.25 43.32
N MET A 508 16.18 73.58 43.47
CA MET A 508 17.09 74.75 43.69
C MET A 508 17.76 74.82 45.10
N GLU A 509 18.77 75.66 45.48
CA GLU A 509 19.79 76.59 44.88
C GLU A 509 20.71 77.14 46.05
N ILE A 510 21.44 78.29 45.88
CA ILE A 510 21.98 79.25 46.92
C ILE A 510 23.40 78.94 47.52
N SER A 511 24.31 79.84 47.98
CA SER A 511 24.88 81.18 47.54
C SER A 511 26.03 81.75 48.45
N THR A 512 27.11 82.34 47.87
CA THR A 512 27.89 83.59 48.24
C THR A 512 28.65 83.89 49.60
N MET A 513 29.75 84.72 49.52
CA MET A 513 30.43 85.66 50.53
C MET A 513 31.40 85.09 51.63
N SER A 514 32.34 85.79 52.36
CA SER A 514 32.83 87.22 52.52
C SER A 514 34.31 87.37 53.08
N LEU A 515 34.78 88.59 53.49
CA LEU A 515 36.10 89.01 54.12
C LEU A 515 35.90 90.18 55.18
N PRO A 516 36.83 91.07 55.70
CA PRO A 516 38.34 91.23 55.72
C PRO A 516 38.98 91.80 57.09
N SER A 517 40.24 92.36 57.08
CA SER A 517 40.80 93.54 57.88
C SER A 517 41.95 93.40 58.96
N GLU A 518 42.53 94.55 59.43
CA GLU A 518 43.88 94.79 60.08
C GLU A 518 43.85 95.77 61.36
N PRO A 519 44.72 96.80 61.68
CA PRO A 519 46.21 97.05 61.55
C PRO A 519 47.24 97.36 62.77
N PRO A 520 47.47 98.57 63.41
CA PRO A 520 48.85 99.20 63.48
C PRO A 520 49.49 99.90 64.77
N THR A 521 50.86 100.05 64.79
CA THR A 521 51.78 101.22 65.18
C THR A 521 52.24 101.75 66.59
N SER A 522 53.57 101.99 66.77
CA SER A 522 54.30 103.25 67.28
C SER A 522 54.82 103.46 68.78
N PRO A 523 55.36 104.64 69.27
CA PRO A 523 56.83 104.95 69.42
C PRO A 523 57.38 105.78 70.66
N SER A 524 58.67 106.21 70.65
CA SER A 524 59.32 107.47 71.24
C SER A 524 59.71 107.61 72.76
N ARG A 525 60.65 108.48 73.25
CA ARG A 525 61.98 108.98 72.71
C ARG A 525 63.13 109.44 73.73
N PRO A 526 63.19 110.63 74.40
CA PRO A 526 64.48 111.39 74.62
C PRO A 526 64.86 111.96 76.04
N THR A 527 65.98 112.74 76.13
CA THR A 527 66.49 113.68 77.20
C THR A 527 67.22 113.16 78.48
N GLU A 528 67.99 113.95 79.29
CA GLU A 528 69.18 114.89 79.15
C GLU A 528 69.43 115.61 80.55
N ALA A 529 70.53 116.28 80.98
CA ALA A 529 71.89 116.64 80.47
C ALA A 529 73.04 116.19 81.45
N ASP A 530 74.01 116.91 82.07
CA ASP A 530 74.39 118.35 82.26
C ASP A 530 75.92 118.58 82.66
N VAL A 531 76.49 119.78 82.47
CA VAL A 531 77.95 120.08 82.28
C VAL A 531 78.93 119.98 83.49
N ARG A 532 78.71 119.11 84.48
CA ARG A 532 79.85 118.48 85.22
C ARG A 532 79.91 116.98 85.10
N THR A 533 78.87 116.36 84.53
CA THR A 533 79.02 115.05 83.91
C THR A 533 79.82 115.12 82.61
N PHE A 534 80.24 116.27 82.07
CA PHE A 534 80.80 116.33 80.70
C PHE A 534 82.04 115.43 80.43
N ASN A 535 82.85 115.12 81.45
CA ASN A 535 83.90 114.08 81.31
C ASN A 535 83.34 112.65 81.47
N THR A 536 82.39 112.41 82.39
CA THR A 536 81.67 111.11 82.46
C THR A 536 80.71 110.91 81.28
N GLN A 537 80.40 111.96 80.51
CA GLN A 537 79.65 111.96 79.26
C GLN A 537 80.53 111.76 78.04
N LEU A 538 81.84 112.00 78.10
CA LEU A 538 82.73 111.43 77.07
C LEU A 538 82.75 109.90 77.18
N ASP A 539 82.80 109.35 78.39
CA ASP A 539 82.69 107.89 78.58
C ASP A 539 81.24 107.37 78.53
N SER A 540 80.21 108.16 78.86
CA SER A 540 78.81 107.78 78.64
C SER A 540 78.35 108.00 77.20
N MET A 541 79.01 108.84 76.40
CA MET A 541 78.84 108.87 74.93
C MET A 541 79.59 107.73 74.28
N LYS A 542 80.76 107.29 74.80
CA LYS A 542 81.35 106.01 74.37
C LYS A 542 80.39 104.86 74.67
N LYS A 543 79.88 104.74 75.90
CA LYS A 543 78.90 103.70 76.24
C LYS A 543 77.60 103.84 75.45
N ALA A 544 77.03 105.03 75.31
CA ALA A 544 75.82 105.23 74.51
C ALA A 544 76.06 104.91 73.03
N TRP A 545 77.26 105.20 72.49
CA TRP A 545 77.64 104.81 71.13
C TRP A 545 77.94 103.31 71.01
N GLU A 546 78.46 102.66 72.04
CA GLU A 546 78.61 101.20 72.10
C GLU A 546 77.25 100.50 72.24
N ASP A 547 76.32 101.05 73.04
CA ASP A 547 74.94 100.60 73.20
C ASP A 547 74.10 100.87 71.94
N GLU A 548 74.28 102.01 71.27
CA GLU A 548 73.62 102.36 70.01
C GLU A 548 74.21 101.55 68.85
N LYS A 549 75.52 101.32 68.81
CA LYS A 549 76.16 100.35 67.90
C LYS A 549 75.70 98.92 68.18
N SER A 550 75.51 98.54 69.44
CA SER A 550 74.97 97.23 69.83
C SER A 550 73.51 97.07 69.42
N LYS A 551 72.69 98.11 69.61
CA LYS A 551 71.31 98.19 69.09
C LYS A 551 71.29 98.13 67.57
N LEU A 552 72.08 98.94 66.86
CA LEU A 552 72.15 98.93 65.39
C LEU A 552 72.68 97.60 64.85
N VAL A 553 73.59 96.92 65.55
CA VAL A 553 74.01 95.55 65.21
C VAL A 553 72.90 94.53 65.49
N GLY A 554 72.14 94.69 66.59
CA GLY A 554 70.99 93.85 66.92
C GLY A 554 69.79 94.05 65.98
N GLU A 555 69.52 95.28 65.57
CA GLU A 555 68.52 95.68 64.58
C GLU A 555 68.93 95.23 63.17
N ASN A 556 70.20 95.40 62.79
CA ASN A 556 70.71 94.86 61.53
C ASN A 556 70.67 93.32 61.53
N ALA A 557 71.01 92.67 62.64
CA ALA A 557 70.84 91.22 62.79
C ALA A 557 69.36 90.81 62.70
N ALA A 558 68.44 91.51 63.35
CA ALA A 558 67.00 91.26 63.27
C ALA A 558 66.43 91.51 61.86
N LEU A 559 66.93 92.51 61.14
CA LEU A 559 66.61 92.77 59.74
C LEU A 559 67.21 91.71 58.81
N GLN A 560 68.38 91.18 59.13
CA GLN A 560 69.01 90.07 58.40
C GLN A 560 68.30 88.73 58.67
N ASP A 561 67.78 88.52 59.88
CA ASP A 561 66.90 87.41 60.25
C ASP A 561 65.53 87.53 59.56
N ALA A 562 64.94 88.73 59.54
CA ALA A 562 63.70 89.01 58.80
C ALA A 562 63.90 88.83 57.29
N ALA A 563 65.01 89.31 56.72
CA ALA A 563 65.34 89.14 55.31
C ALA A 563 65.62 87.68 54.95
N THR A 564 66.23 86.88 55.82
CA THR A 564 66.43 85.44 55.58
C THR A 564 65.13 84.65 55.70
N ARG A 565 64.28 84.95 56.70
CA ARG A 565 62.92 84.38 56.80
C ARG A 565 62.07 84.71 55.58
N LEU A 566 62.01 85.96 55.17
CA LEU A 566 61.25 86.40 53.99
C LEU A 566 61.83 85.79 52.69
N ASN A 567 63.15 85.59 52.59
CA ASN A 567 63.75 84.81 51.49
C ASN A 567 63.41 83.30 51.55
N VAL A 568 63.19 82.72 52.72
CA VAL A 568 62.69 81.34 52.87
C VAL A 568 61.21 81.26 52.49
N GLU A 569 60.38 82.20 52.93
CA GLU A 569 58.97 82.29 52.56
C GLU A 569 58.79 82.51 51.05
N VAL A 570 59.56 83.41 50.43
CA VAL A 570 59.56 83.62 48.97
C VAL A 570 60.08 82.39 48.21
N ARG A 571 60.98 81.57 48.79
CA ARG A 571 61.37 80.27 48.21
C ARG A 571 60.24 79.25 48.33
N ASN A 572 59.66 79.09 49.52
CA ASN A 572 58.56 78.18 49.79
C ASN A 572 57.35 78.49 48.89
N ALA A 573 56.93 79.75 48.81
CA ALA A 573 55.87 80.20 47.92
C ALA A 573 56.21 79.96 46.44
N LYS A 574 57.46 80.20 45.99
CA LYS A 574 57.89 79.86 44.63
C LYS A 574 57.86 78.35 44.36
N ASP A 575 58.19 77.53 45.35
CA ASP A 575 58.18 76.07 45.22
C ASP A 575 56.76 75.48 45.35
N GLU A 576 55.86 76.14 46.06
CA GLU A 576 54.42 75.85 46.04
C GLU A 576 53.78 76.25 44.71
N ILE A 577 54.07 77.43 44.17
CA ILE A 577 53.65 77.82 42.81
C ILE A 577 54.18 76.82 41.77
N LYS A 578 55.44 76.35 41.89
CA LYS A 578 55.95 75.26 41.03
C LYS A 578 55.17 73.97 41.20
N LYS A 579 54.81 73.57 42.44
CA LYS A 579 53.99 72.37 42.71
C LYS A 579 52.57 72.51 42.11
N PHE A 580 51.95 73.69 42.22
CA PHE A 580 50.66 73.97 41.58
C PHE A 580 50.75 73.91 40.06
N VAL A 581 51.71 74.59 39.43
CA VAL A 581 51.92 74.53 37.97
C VAL A 581 52.27 73.12 37.49
N GLN A 582 52.96 72.30 38.30
CA GLN A 582 53.18 70.88 38.00
C GLN A 582 51.92 70.02 38.19
N ALA A 583 51.07 70.34 39.17
CA ALA A 583 49.78 69.69 39.38
C ALA A 583 48.80 70.01 38.25
N GLU A 584 48.74 71.26 37.78
CA GLU A 584 47.97 71.66 36.60
C GLU A 584 48.49 70.96 35.35
N ARG A 585 49.80 71.01 35.07
CA ARG A 585 50.40 70.30 33.91
C ARG A 585 50.24 68.78 33.95
N THR A 586 50.01 68.18 35.11
CA THR A 586 49.66 66.74 35.21
C THR A 586 48.16 66.50 35.09
N GLY A 587 47.32 67.44 35.54
CA GLY A 587 45.88 67.47 35.26
C GLY A 587 45.53 67.69 33.79
N GLU A 588 46.21 68.62 33.10
CA GLU A 588 46.11 68.85 31.66
C GLU A 588 46.52 67.60 30.87
N LYS A 589 47.64 66.96 31.24
CA LYS A 589 48.05 65.69 30.63
C LYS A 589 47.06 64.55 30.88
N ALA A 590 46.41 64.53 32.05
CA ALA A 590 45.34 63.56 32.32
C ALA A 590 44.08 63.86 31.49
N ARG A 591 43.68 65.14 31.34
CA ARG A 591 42.56 65.55 30.48
C ARG A 591 42.83 65.23 29.01
N ALA A 592 43.98 65.64 28.47
CA ALA A 592 44.40 65.30 27.10
C ALA A 592 44.53 63.78 26.88
N GLY A 593 44.88 63.02 27.93
CA GLY A 593 44.84 61.55 27.91
C GLY A 593 43.41 61.01 27.78
N ILE A 594 42.48 61.49 28.62
CA ILE A 594 41.06 61.11 28.60
C ILE A 594 40.38 61.54 27.29
N GLU A 595 40.65 62.75 26.80
CA GLU A 595 40.20 63.25 25.50
C GLU A 595 40.77 62.39 24.36
N GLY A 596 42.05 62.03 24.42
CA GLY A 596 42.67 61.12 23.46
C GLY A 596 42.17 59.67 23.53
N GLU A 597 41.64 59.21 24.66
CA GLU A 597 40.93 57.93 24.80
C GLU A 597 39.47 58.03 24.32
N LEU A 598 38.81 59.16 24.55
CA LEU A 598 37.44 59.44 24.11
C LEU A 598 37.37 59.64 22.58
N GLU A 599 38.37 60.28 21.96
CA GLU A 599 38.51 60.37 20.50
C GLU A 599 38.84 59.02 19.85
N LYS A 600 39.57 58.13 20.54
CA LYS A 600 39.72 56.74 20.09
C LYS A 600 38.41 55.98 20.20
N ALA A 601 37.68 56.14 21.31
CA ALA A 601 36.39 55.50 21.52
C ALA A 601 35.37 55.91 20.45
N LYS A 602 35.29 57.21 20.12
CA LYS A 602 34.49 57.72 18.99
C LYS A 602 34.86 57.02 17.68
N ARG A 603 36.14 57.02 17.29
CA ARG A 603 36.59 56.36 16.05
C ARG A 603 36.22 54.88 16.01
N THR A 604 36.38 54.15 17.12
CA THR A 604 35.96 52.75 17.18
C THR A 604 34.44 52.57 17.12
N ILE A 605 33.65 53.57 17.53
CA ILE A 605 32.18 53.57 17.34
C ILE A 605 31.86 53.88 15.87
N ASP A 606 32.49 54.89 15.26
CA ASP A 606 32.31 55.25 13.85
C ASP A 606 32.69 54.08 12.91
N GLU A 607 33.79 53.37 13.23
CA GLU A 607 34.25 52.14 12.58
C GLU A 607 33.22 51.01 12.72
N LEU A 608 32.75 50.72 13.94
CA LEU A 608 31.73 49.69 14.19
C LEU A 608 30.36 50.04 13.58
N GLU A 609 29.99 51.32 13.49
CA GLU A 609 28.77 51.75 12.79
C GLU A 609 28.92 51.63 11.27
N ALA A 610 30.11 51.89 10.72
CA ALA A 610 30.42 51.64 9.31
C ALA A 610 30.39 50.15 8.97
N GLU A 611 30.98 49.29 9.81
CA GLU A 611 30.90 47.82 9.69
C GLU A 611 29.45 47.34 9.80
N LEU A 612 28.70 47.78 10.81
CA LEU A 612 27.28 47.41 10.97
C LEU A 612 26.42 47.88 9.79
N LYS A 613 26.76 49.01 9.17
CA LYS A 613 26.11 49.53 7.95
C LYS A 613 26.49 48.71 6.71
N ALA A 614 27.73 48.25 6.61
CA ALA A 614 28.20 47.34 5.56
C ALA A 614 27.52 45.96 5.67
N GLU A 615 27.47 45.38 6.87
CA GLU A 615 26.77 44.11 7.16
C GLU A 615 25.27 44.21 6.89
N ARG A 616 24.62 45.32 7.29
CA ARG A 616 23.22 45.61 6.92
C ARG A 616 23.03 45.77 5.40
N GLY A 617 24.08 46.15 4.66
CA GLY A 617 24.12 46.13 3.20
C GLY A 617 24.23 44.71 2.66
N HIS A 618 25.16 43.92 3.18
CA HIS A 618 25.40 42.52 2.77
C HIS A 618 24.20 41.61 3.05
N LEU A 619 23.53 41.77 4.20
CA LEU A 619 22.28 41.06 4.48
C LEU A 619 21.15 41.42 3.48
N ARG A 620 21.13 42.65 2.96
CA ARG A 620 20.17 43.05 1.90
C ARG A 620 20.52 42.43 0.55
N THR A 621 21.81 42.35 0.17
CA THR A 621 22.22 41.67 -1.07
C THR A 621 21.94 40.18 -0.98
N LEU A 622 22.29 39.52 0.13
CA LEU A 622 21.96 38.11 0.38
C LEU A 622 20.44 37.85 0.35
N THR A 623 19.62 38.73 0.93
CA THR A 623 18.15 38.62 0.87
C THR A 623 17.63 38.77 -0.57
N ALA A 624 18.22 39.69 -1.35
CA ALA A 624 17.86 39.90 -2.75
C ALA A 624 18.31 38.73 -3.65
N GLU A 625 19.46 38.12 -3.37
CA GLU A 625 20.00 36.93 -4.03
C GLU A 625 19.16 35.69 -3.69
N GLN A 626 18.81 35.48 -2.42
CA GLN A 626 17.85 34.45 -2.00
C GLN A 626 16.50 34.63 -2.71
N SER A 627 16.05 35.87 -2.87
CA SER A 627 14.81 36.23 -3.60
C SER A 627 14.94 36.17 -5.13
N ARG A 628 16.16 36.00 -5.68
CA ARG A 628 16.39 35.64 -7.10
C ARG A 628 16.39 34.12 -7.21
N ALA A 629 17.29 33.45 -6.49
CA ALA A 629 17.43 32.00 -6.48
C ALA A 629 16.12 31.24 -6.18
N GLN A 630 15.24 31.77 -5.33
CA GLN A 630 13.92 31.19 -5.09
C GLN A 630 12.98 31.30 -6.32
N ARG A 631 13.01 32.42 -7.06
CA ARG A 631 12.26 32.57 -8.33
C ARG A 631 12.88 31.74 -9.46
N ASP A 632 14.20 31.66 -9.52
CA ASP A 632 14.91 30.83 -10.50
C ASP A 632 14.59 29.35 -10.27
N LYS A 633 14.57 28.92 -9.00
CA LYS A 633 14.10 27.59 -8.57
C LYS A 633 12.63 27.34 -8.90
N GLU A 634 11.74 28.31 -8.69
CA GLU A 634 10.32 28.21 -9.08
C GLU A 634 10.17 28.09 -10.61
N GLY A 635 10.98 28.83 -11.38
CA GLY A 635 11.08 28.70 -12.84
C GLY A 635 11.54 27.31 -13.29
N VAL A 636 12.60 26.78 -12.68
CA VAL A 636 13.09 25.41 -12.96
C VAL A 636 12.05 24.35 -12.58
N VAL A 637 11.34 24.51 -11.45
CA VAL A 637 10.24 23.59 -11.06
C VAL A 637 9.06 23.66 -12.05
N LEU A 638 8.76 24.84 -12.62
CA LEU A 638 7.76 24.99 -13.68
C LEU A 638 8.21 24.40 -15.02
N GLN A 639 9.51 24.49 -15.36
CA GLN A 639 10.08 23.82 -16.52
C GLN A 639 10.06 22.30 -16.37
N LEU A 640 10.50 21.77 -15.22
CA LEU A 640 10.46 20.34 -14.92
C LEU A 640 9.04 19.79 -15.05
N ARG A 641 8.04 20.45 -14.45
CA ARG A 641 6.63 20.05 -14.57
C ARG A 641 6.08 20.05 -15.99
N ARG A 642 6.58 20.92 -16.88
CA ARG A 642 6.25 20.87 -18.31
C ARG A 642 6.88 19.63 -18.93
N THR A 643 8.19 19.44 -18.77
CA THR A 643 8.87 18.24 -19.31
C THR A 643 8.34 16.92 -18.74
N GLU A 644 7.82 16.90 -17.50
CA GLU A 644 7.14 15.75 -16.91
C GLU A 644 5.80 15.46 -17.59
N ALA A 645 5.05 16.49 -17.97
CA ALA A 645 3.81 16.37 -18.74
C ALA A 645 4.10 15.99 -20.20
N ASP A 646 5.04 16.64 -20.86
CA ASP A 646 5.47 16.31 -22.23
C ASP A 646 5.95 14.84 -22.32
N MET A 647 6.69 14.37 -21.31
CA MET A 647 7.10 12.97 -21.19
C MET A 647 5.96 12.02 -20.83
N ALA A 648 4.88 12.48 -20.20
CA ALA A 648 3.67 11.68 -19.99
C ALA A 648 2.88 11.51 -21.29
N ASP A 649 2.71 12.59 -22.06
CA ASP A 649 2.06 12.57 -23.37
C ASP A 649 2.83 11.69 -24.37
N VAL A 650 4.16 11.79 -24.40
CA VAL A 650 5.02 10.89 -25.21
C VAL A 650 4.90 9.43 -24.77
N ARG A 651 4.78 9.14 -23.46
CA ARG A 651 4.51 7.77 -22.98
C ARG A 651 3.15 7.27 -23.42
N GLU A 652 2.11 8.11 -23.39
CA GLU A 652 0.78 7.73 -23.86
C GLU A 652 0.76 7.47 -25.37
N GLN A 653 1.39 8.34 -26.16
CA GLN A 653 1.57 8.13 -27.61
C GLN A 653 2.31 6.82 -27.90
N LEU A 654 3.43 6.54 -27.21
CA LEU A 654 4.15 5.27 -27.34
C LEU A 654 3.31 4.06 -26.90
N GLN A 655 2.40 4.22 -25.94
CA GLN A 655 1.48 3.16 -25.52
C GLN A 655 0.38 2.90 -26.55
N ARG A 656 -0.19 3.96 -27.15
CA ARG A 656 -1.15 3.86 -28.27
C ARG A 656 -0.51 3.19 -29.48
N ILE A 657 0.67 3.64 -29.92
CA ILE A 657 1.44 3.03 -31.03
C ILE A 657 1.80 1.56 -30.73
N LYS A 658 2.09 1.20 -29.47
CA LYS A 658 2.28 -0.21 -29.08
C LYS A 658 0.98 -1.02 -29.15
N GLN A 659 -0.18 -0.44 -28.83
CA GLN A 659 -1.47 -1.13 -28.98
C GLN A 659 -1.80 -1.33 -30.47
N GLU A 660 -1.66 -0.29 -31.28
CA GLU A 660 -1.83 -0.35 -32.74
C GLU A 660 -0.91 -1.40 -33.39
N ASN A 661 0.38 -1.43 -33.06
CA ASN A 661 1.30 -2.45 -33.56
C ASN A 661 0.90 -3.88 -33.09
N ASN A 662 0.45 -4.04 -31.85
CA ASN A 662 -0.03 -5.34 -31.36
C ASN A 662 -1.31 -5.80 -32.08
N ASP A 663 -2.18 -4.89 -32.49
CA ASP A 663 -3.40 -5.20 -33.24
C ASP A 663 -3.11 -5.46 -34.72
N LEU A 664 -2.22 -4.68 -35.36
CA LEU A 664 -1.68 -4.98 -36.69
C LEU A 664 -0.95 -6.33 -36.73
N GLU A 665 -0.21 -6.70 -35.69
CA GLU A 665 0.37 -8.05 -35.57
C GLU A 665 -0.71 -9.14 -35.49
N LYS A 666 -1.83 -8.92 -34.78
CA LYS A 666 -2.95 -9.87 -34.74
C LYS A 666 -3.63 -9.97 -36.10
N GLU A 667 -3.80 -8.86 -36.82
CA GLU A 667 -4.34 -8.83 -38.17
C GLU A 667 -3.43 -9.56 -39.16
N LEU A 668 -2.12 -9.33 -39.14
CA LEU A 668 -1.13 -10.06 -39.95
C LEU A 668 -1.10 -11.56 -39.64
N ARG A 669 -1.16 -11.94 -38.35
CA ARG A 669 -1.28 -13.36 -37.95
C ARG A 669 -2.62 -13.97 -38.37
N SER A 670 -3.71 -13.20 -38.35
CA SER A 670 -5.02 -13.64 -38.84
C SER A 670 -5.00 -13.84 -40.37
N ASN A 671 -4.38 -12.91 -41.10
CA ASN A 671 -4.28 -12.95 -42.55
C ASN A 671 -3.37 -14.08 -43.05
N THR A 672 -2.20 -14.32 -42.43
CA THR A 672 -1.37 -15.49 -42.77
C THR A 672 -2.08 -16.82 -42.48
N ASN A 673 -2.88 -16.90 -41.41
CA ASN A 673 -3.77 -18.05 -41.15
C ASN A 673 -4.93 -18.16 -42.18
N ALA A 674 -5.39 -17.06 -42.76
CA ALA A 674 -6.37 -17.05 -43.85
C ALA A 674 -5.74 -17.51 -45.17
N GLU A 675 -4.57 -16.98 -45.55
CA GLU A 675 -3.79 -17.43 -46.71
C GLU A 675 -3.46 -18.92 -46.65
N GLN A 676 -3.02 -19.44 -45.50
CA GLN A 676 -2.77 -20.88 -45.34
C GLN A 676 -4.04 -21.71 -45.57
N LYS A 677 -5.20 -21.24 -45.10
CA LYS A 677 -6.50 -21.90 -45.36
C LYS A 677 -6.91 -21.80 -46.82
N VAL A 678 -6.66 -20.68 -47.49
CA VAL A 678 -6.90 -20.51 -48.93
C VAL A 678 -6.03 -21.51 -49.71
N ARG A 679 -4.71 -21.56 -49.47
CA ARG A 679 -3.80 -22.51 -50.15
C ARG A 679 -4.19 -23.97 -49.91
N LEU A 680 -4.64 -24.33 -48.70
CA LEU A 680 -5.16 -25.67 -48.40
C LEU A 680 -6.50 -25.98 -49.09
N LEU A 681 -7.34 -24.97 -49.36
CA LEU A 681 -8.56 -25.12 -50.14
C LEU A 681 -8.26 -25.18 -51.65
N GLU A 682 -7.33 -24.37 -52.17
CA GLU A 682 -6.86 -24.41 -53.55
C GLU A 682 -6.24 -25.78 -53.89
N MET A 683 -5.37 -26.30 -53.02
CA MET A 683 -4.80 -27.65 -53.17
C MET A 683 -5.87 -28.73 -53.20
N LYS A 684 -6.87 -28.66 -52.31
CA LYS A 684 -8.03 -29.58 -52.33
C LYS A 684 -8.94 -29.39 -53.53
N VAL A 685 -9.06 -28.19 -54.07
CA VAL A 685 -9.80 -27.94 -55.32
C VAL A 685 -9.05 -28.57 -56.50
N ALA A 686 -7.72 -28.48 -56.54
CA ALA A 686 -6.89 -29.15 -57.55
C ALA A 686 -6.99 -30.69 -57.45
N GLU A 687 -6.87 -31.26 -56.24
CA GLU A 687 -7.11 -32.70 -56.00
C GLU A 687 -8.51 -33.15 -56.45
N ASN A 688 -9.53 -32.30 -56.23
CA ASN A 688 -10.89 -32.55 -56.68
C ASN A 688 -11.05 -32.41 -58.21
N THR A 689 -10.36 -31.49 -58.87
CA THR A 689 -10.36 -31.43 -60.34
C THR A 689 -9.66 -32.64 -60.95
N ASP A 690 -8.50 -33.03 -60.42
CA ASP A 690 -7.73 -34.19 -60.90
C ASP A 690 -8.51 -35.51 -60.73
N THR A 691 -9.22 -35.67 -59.61
CA THR A 691 -10.11 -36.83 -59.41
C THR A 691 -11.34 -36.79 -60.32
N ILE A 692 -11.94 -35.61 -60.55
CA ILE A 692 -13.04 -35.45 -61.52
C ILE A 692 -12.57 -35.74 -62.95
N GLU A 693 -11.36 -35.32 -63.35
CA GLU A 693 -10.81 -35.62 -64.66
C GLU A 693 -10.45 -37.10 -64.82
N ARG A 694 -9.88 -37.73 -63.80
CA ARG A 694 -9.65 -39.18 -63.78
C ARG A 694 -10.98 -39.95 -63.92
N LEU A 695 -12.02 -39.58 -63.16
CA LEU A 695 -13.35 -40.17 -63.28
C LEU A 695 -14.01 -39.89 -64.64
N ARG A 696 -13.72 -38.76 -65.30
CA ARG A 696 -14.16 -38.49 -66.68
C ARG A 696 -13.43 -39.37 -67.69
N GLN A 697 -12.12 -39.59 -67.52
CA GLN A 697 -11.31 -40.48 -68.35
C GLN A 697 -11.77 -41.94 -68.18
N GLU A 698 -11.91 -42.41 -66.94
CA GLU A 698 -12.47 -43.74 -66.60
C GLU A 698 -13.87 -43.92 -67.18
N ARG A 699 -14.77 -42.94 -67.02
CA ARG A 699 -16.11 -42.99 -67.64
C ARG A 699 -16.05 -43.00 -69.17
N SER A 700 -15.09 -42.33 -69.79
CA SER A 700 -14.89 -42.34 -71.25
C SER A 700 -14.40 -43.71 -71.73
N LEU A 701 -13.44 -44.31 -71.03
CA LEU A 701 -12.97 -45.68 -71.27
C LEU A 701 -14.11 -46.70 -71.08
N LEU A 702 -14.84 -46.65 -69.96
CA LEU A 702 -15.98 -47.52 -69.71
C LEU A 702 -17.12 -47.34 -70.74
N ALA A 703 -17.30 -46.13 -71.29
CA ALA A 703 -18.26 -45.89 -72.37
C ALA A 703 -17.77 -46.45 -73.72
N ALA A 704 -16.46 -46.39 -74.00
CA ALA A 704 -15.85 -47.01 -75.16
C ALA A 704 -15.91 -48.55 -75.05
N ASP A 705 -15.54 -49.11 -73.90
CA ASP A 705 -15.63 -50.53 -73.57
C ASP A 705 -17.07 -51.03 -73.65
N HIS A 706 -18.05 -50.30 -73.09
CA HIS A 706 -19.47 -50.66 -73.23
C HIS A 706 -19.91 -50.63 -74.69
N LYS A 707 -19.48 -49.64 -75.48
CA LYS A 707 -19.78 -49.56 -76.92
C LYS A 707 -19.14 -50.70 -77.70
N GLU A 708 -17.91 -51.09 -77.36
CA GLU A 708 -17.27 -52.26 -77.96
C GLU A 708 -17.93 -53.57 -77.52
N LEU A 709 -18.30 -53.69 -76.24
CA LEU A 709 -19.02 -54.85 -75.71
C LEU A 709 -20.42 -54.98 -76.32
N GLN A 710 -21.08 -53.86 -76.61
CA GLN A 710 -22.36 -53.81 -77.34
C GLN A 710 -22.19 -54.20 -78.82
N GLN A 711 -21.09 -53.79 -79.48
CA GLN A 711 -20.75 -54.28 -80.82
C GLN A 711 -20.35 -55.76 -80.84
N ARG A 712 -19.63 -56.23 -79.81
CA ARG A 712 -19.30 -57.65 -79.61
C ARG A 712 -20.58 -58.44 -79.31
N TYR A 713 -21.54 -57.87 -78.58
CA TYR A 713 -22.84 -58.48 -78.30
C TYR A 713 -23.74 -58.51 -79.53
N SER A 714 -23.79 -57.45 -80.36
CA SER A 714 -24.55 -57.49 -81.62
C SER A 714 -23.95 -58.53 -82.57
N LYS A 715 -22.62 -58.51 -82.78
CA LYS A 715 -21.91 -59.55 -83.56
C LYS A 715 -22.08 -60.95 -82.98
N ALA A 716 -22.08 -61.11 -81.65
CA ALA A 716 -22.35 -62.40 -80.98
C ALA A 716 -23.82 -62.82 -81.07
N SER A 717 -24.76 -61.88 -81.15
CA SER A 717 -26.20 -62.13 -81.34
C SER A 717 -26.51 -62.52 -82.79
N GLU A 718 -25.95 -61.79 -83.76
CA GLU A 718 -25.97 -62.08 -85.19
C GLU A 718 -25.33 -63.45 -85.48
N THR A 719 -24.13 -63.71 -84.95
CA THR A 719 -23.51 -65.03 -85.07
C THR A 719 -24.28 -66.11 -84.30
N CYS A 720 -24.86 -65.84 -83.13
CA CYS A 720 -25.78 -66.79 -82.48
C CYS A 720 -27.04 -67.07 -83.31
N ALA A 721 -27.61 -66.08 -84.03
CA ALA A 721 -28.76 -66.28 -84.90
C ALA A 721 -28.41 -67.15 -86.14
N VAL A 722 -27.16 -67.10 -86.59
CA VAL A 722 -26.61 -67.99 -87.63
C VAL A 722 -26.25 -69.37 -87.05
N HIS A 723 -25.68 -69.43 -85.84
CA HIS A 723 -25.16 -70.64 -85.22
C HIS A 723 -26.26 -71.48 -84.52
N SER A 724 -27.35 -70.86 -84.06
CA SER A 724 -28.55 -71.58 -83.58
C SER A 724 -29.27 -72.35 -84.69
N ARG A 725 -29.01 -72.02 -85.96
CA ARG A 725 -29.40 -72.84 -87.12
C ARG A 725 -28.43 -74.00 -87.41
N THR A 726 -27.27 -74.09 -86.76
CA THR A 726 -26.17 -74.99 -87.14
C THR A 726 -25.66 -75.85 -85.97
N LYS A 727 -26.40 -76.95 -85.72
CA LYS A 727 -26.01 -78.21 -85.01
C LYS A 727 -24.67 -78.28 -84.21
N ARG A 728 -24.85 -78.50 -82.90
CA ARG A 728 -24.23 -79.57 -82.06
C ARG A 728 -22.69 -79.70 -81.86
N THR A 729 -22.38 -80.19 -80.65
CA THR A 729 -21.25 -81.06 -80.22
C THR A 729 -19.82 -80.52 -79.95
N THR A 730 -19.38 -80.78 -78.71
CA THR A 730 -18.02 -81.17 -78.22
C THR A 730 -16.78 -80.27 -78.41
N SER A 731 -16.17 -79.83 -77.29
CA SER A 731 -14.71 -79.90 -77.03
C SER A 731 -14.37 -79.47 -75.57
N PRO A 732 -13.43 -80.11 -74.84
CA PRO A 732 -13.24 -79.90 -73.40
C PRO A 732 -12.34 -78.72 -72.97
N ALA A 733 -11.84 -77.88 -73.88
CA ALA A 733 -10.93 -76.76 -73.55
C ALA A 733 -11.50 -75.76 -72.51
N ARG A 734 -12.83 -75.65 -72.44
CA ARG A 734 -13.57 -74.66 -71.62
C ARG A 734 -13.30 -74.73 -70.11
N ASN A 735 -12.86 -75.87 -69.56
CA ASN A 735 -12.69 -76.00 -68.10
C ASN A 735 -11.37 -75.42 -67.55
N ARG A 736 -10.25 -75.46 -68.30
CA ARG A 736 -9.00 -74.82 -67.83
C ARG A 736 -9.16 -73.30 -67.80
N GLU A 737 -9.78 -72.75 -68.84
CA GLU A 737 -10.05 -71.31 -68.92
C GLU A 737 -11.09 -70.85 -67.88
N LYS A 738 -12.14 -71.64 -67.63
CA LYS A 738 -13.05 -71.39 -66.49
C LYS A 738 -12.31 -71.32 -65.15
N ASN A 739 -11.36 -72.23 -64.89
CA ASN A 739 -10.65 -72.27 -63.62
C ASN A 739 -9.69 -71.08 -63.46
N ARG A 740 -9.01 -70.66 -64.54
CA ARG A 740 -8.21 -69.43 -64.56
C ARG A 740 -9.08 -68.19 -64.30
N ILE A 741 -10.16 -68.03 -65.06
CA ILE A 741 -11.11 -66.92 -64.90
C ILE A 741 -11.78 -66.95 -63.51
N ALA A 742 -11.98 -68.12 -62.90
CA ALA A 742 -12.50 -68.22 -61.53
C ALA A 742 -11.48 -67.79 -60.47
N ALA A 743 -10.19 -68.10 -60.65
CA ALA A 743 -9.12 -67.60 -59.79
C ALA A 743 -8.97 -66.08 -59.92
N GLU A 744 -8.84 -65.57 -61.14
CA GLU A 744 -8.74 -64.14 -61.46
C GLU A 744 -9.96 -63.36 -60.93
N LYS A 745 -11.18 -63.90 -61.05
CA LYS A 745 -12.39 -63.33 -60.43
C LYS A 745 -12.37 -63.40 -58.91
N GLY A 746 -11.74 -64.41 -58.32
CA GLY A 746 -11.52 -64.50 -56.88
C GLY A 746 -10.59 -63.40 -56.37
N ASP A 747 -9.51 -63.10 -57.10
CA ASP A 747 -8.61 -61.99 -56.78
C ASP A 747 -9.23 -60.62 -57.01
N VAL A 748 -9.96 -60.42 -58.11
CA VAL A 748 -10.74 -59.19 -58.35
C VAL A 748 -11.84 -59.01 -57.30
N ALA A 749 -12.52 -60.08 -56.88
CA ALA A 749 -13.50 -60.00 -55.78
C ALA A 749 -12.83 -59.65 -54.44
N ARG A 750 -11.62 -60.15 -54.16
CA ARG A 750 -10.83 -59.77 -52.98
C ARG A 750 -10.42 -58.29 -53.01
N THR A 751 -9.91 -57.79 -54.13
CA THR A 751 -9.49 -56.37 -54.23
C THR A 751 -10.68 -55.43 -54.22
N VAL A 752 -11.81 -55.76 -54.88
CA VAL A 752 -13.06 -55.00 -54.77
C VAL A 752 -13.58 -54.98 -53.33
N ALA A 753 -13.61 -56.12 -52.63
CA ALA A 753 -14.04 -56.16 -51.24
C ALA A 753 -13.14 -55.34 -50.30
N ALA A 754 -11.82 -55.32 -50.53
CA ALA A 754 -10.88 -54.47 -49.80
C ALA A 754 -11.11 -52.97 -50.08
N LEU A 755 -11.25 -52.59 -51.35
CA LEU A 755 -11.52 -51.20 -51.75
C LEU A 755 -12.89 -50.72 -51.26
N GLU A 756 -13.91 -51.58 -51.21
CA GLU A 756 -15.19 -51.27 -50.56
C GLU A 756 -15.04 -51.07 -49.04
N ALA A 757 -14.20 -51.88 -48.37
CA ALA A 757 -13.95 -51.72 -46.94
C ALA A 757 -13.25 -50.39 -46.64
N ASP A 758 -12.25 -50.01 -47.44
CA ASP A 758 -11.57 -48.71 -47.33
C ASP A 758 -12.50 -47.54 -47.69
N LEU A 759 -13.35 -47.67 -48.73
CA LEU A 759 -14.37 -46.65 -49.03
C LEU A 759 -15.41 -46.50 -47.90
N ARG A 760 -15.77 -47.60 -47.21
CA ARG A 760 -16.61 -47.54 -46.01
C ARG A 760 -15.88 -46.88 -44.84
N ARG A 761 -14.57 -47.07 -44.71
CA ARG A 761 -13.73 -46.43 -43.68
C ARG A 761 -13.61 -44.92 -43.93
N VAL A 762 -13.17 -44.52 -45.13
CA VAL A 762 -13.02 -43.12 -45.54
C VAL A 762 -14.35 -42.35 -45.44
N LYS A 763 -15.51 -42.99 -45.70
CA LYS A 763 -16.82 -42.39 -45.43
C LYS A 763 -17.06 -42.12 -43.95
N LYS A 764 -16.80 -43.09 -43.07
CA LYS A 764 -16.92 -42.91 -41.60
C LYS A 764 -15.97 -41.83 -41.09
N ASP A 765 -14.74 -41.80 -41.61
CA ASP A 765 -13.72 -40.81 -41.24
C ASP A 765 -14.16 -39.40 -41.69
N ALA A 766 -14.67 -39.25 -42.91
CA ALA A 766 -15.24 -37.99 -43.42
C ALA A 766 -16.49 -37.54 -42.66
N GLU A 767 -17.37 -38.46 -42.27
CA GLU A 767 -18.52 -38.16 -41.40
C GLU A 767 -18.09 -37.74 -39.99
N ALA A 768 -17.00 -38.30 -39.45
CA ALA A 768 -16.41 -37.88 -38.17
C ALA A 768 -15.87 -36.44 -38.27
N PHE A 769 -14.99 -36.16 -39.24
CA PHE A 769 -14.50 -34.80 -39.49
C PHE A 769 -15.63 -33.80 -39.78
N GLY A 770 -16.72 -34.23 -40.42
CA GLY A 770 -17.93 -33.42 -40.61
C GLY A 770 -18.67 -33.07 -39.31
N ARG A 771 -18.73 -34.01 -38.36
CA ARG A 771 -19.26 -33.76 -36.99
C ARG A 771 -18.33 -32.83 -36.22
N ASP A 772 -17.03 -33.06 -36.26
CA ASP A 772 -16.03 -32.25 -35.54
C ASP A 772 -15.98 -30.81 -36.06
N LEU A 773 -16.02 -30.61 -37.38
CA LEU A 773 -16.13 -29.29 -38.00
C LEU A 773 -17.44 -28.57 -37.62
N LYS A 774 -18.54 -29.31 -37.43
CA LYS A 774 -19.81 -28.72 -36.95
C LYS A 774 -19.69 -28.30 -35.48
N LEU A 775 -19.10 -29.14 -34.64
CA LEU A 775 -18.87 -28.86 -33.22
C LEU A 775 -17.96 -27.63 -33.03
N LEU A 776 -16.83 -27.58 -33.73
CA LEU A 776 -15.88 -26.46 -33.68
C LEU A 776 -16.48 -25.15 -34.19
N ARG A 777 -17.38 -25.19 -35.18
CA ARG A 777 -18.18 -24.01 -35.59
C ARG A 777 -19.08 -23.56 -34.45
N THR A 778 -19.92 -24.44 -33.89
CA THR A 778 -20.79 -24.07 -32.77
C THR A 778 -20.04 -23.60 -31.52
N GLN A 779 -18.81 -24.07 -31.29
CA GLN A 779 -17.94 -23.59 -30.22
C GLN A 779 -17.36 -22.21 -30.51
N LYS A 780 -16.86 -21.97 -31.73
CA LYS A 780 -16.41 -20.64 -32.17
C LYS A 780 -17.54 -19.61 -32.07
N ASP A 781 -18.74 -19.97 -32.55
CA ASP A 781 -19.86 -19.06 -32.64
C ASP A 781 -20.38 -18.69 -31.23
N ARG A 782 -20.37 -19.64 -30.27
CA ARG A 782 -20.57 -19.36 -28.83
C ARG A 782 -19.51 -18.40 -28.27
N LEU A 783 -18.22 -18.65 -28.49
CA LEU A 783 -17.14 -17.79 -28.01
C LEU A 783 -17.23 -16.36 -28.60
N GLU A 784 -17.70 -16.21 -29.83
CA GLU A 784 -17.97 -14.90 -30.45
C GLU A 784 -19.25 -14.23 -29.91
N GLU A 785 -20.22 -14.99 -29.41
CA GLU A 785 -21.41 -14.47 -28.74
C GLU A 785 -21.11 -14.06 -27.29
N GLU A 786 -20.41 -14.90 -26.52
CA GLU A 786 -19.88 -14.60 -25.18
C GLU A 786 -19.01 -13.33 -25.19
N ARG A 787 -18.12 -13.18 -26.17
CA ARG A 787 -17.28 -11.99 -26.33
C ARG A 787 -18.09 -10.73 -26.69
N LYS A 788 -19.17 -10.85 -27.48
CA LYS A 788 -20.10 -9.74 -27.75
C LYS A 788 -20.86 -9.36 -26.48
N GLU A 789 -21.33 -10.34 -25.70
CA GLU A 789 -21.96 -10.08 -24.41
C GLU A 789 -21.00 -9.34 -23.46
N GLU A 790 -19.77 -9.81 -23.31
CA GLU A 790 -18.74 -9.16 -22.48
C GLU A 790 -18.46 -7.72 -22.93
N GLN A 791 -18.37 -7.47 -24.23
CA GLN A 791 -18.28 -6.12 -24.80
C GLN A 791 -19.51 -5.25 -24.47
N THR A 792 -20.73 -5.80 -24.49
CA THR A 792 -21.91 -5.02 -24.06
C THR A 792 -21.96 -4.82 -22.54
N LYS A 793 -21.51 -5.78 -21.73
CA LYS A 793 -21.45 -5.69 -20.26
C LYS A 793 -20.45 -4.61 -19.84
N THR A 794 -19.24 -4.62 -20.40
CA THR A 794 -18.22 -3.60 -20.16
C THR A 794 -18.64 -2.22 -20.68
N ALA A 795 -19.27 -2.11 -21.86
CA ALA A 795 -19.81 -0.84 -22.38
C ALA A 795 -20.97 -0.29 -21.53
N ARG A 796 -21.79 -1.16 -20.91
CA ARG A 796 -22.82 -0.74 -19.92
C ARG A 796 -22.17 -0.21 -18.65
N ALA A 797 -21.19 -0.91 -18.09
CA ALA A 797 -20.44 -0.48 -16.90
C ALA A 797 -19.73 0.86 -17.12
N GLN A 798 -19.09 1.06 -18.28
CA GLN A 798 -18.48 2.35 -18.65
C GLN A 798 -19.51 3.49 -18.76
N LYS A 799 -20.71 3.23 -19.31
CA LYS A 799 -21.79 4.22 -19.35
C LYS A 799 -22.32 4.55 -17.96
N GLN A 800 -22.39 3.57 -17.06
CA GLN A 800 -22.78 3.77 -15.66
C GLN A 800 -21.75 4.60 -14.88
N SER A 801 -20.45 4.29 -15.00
CA SER A 801 -19.40 5.07 -14.34
C SER A 801 -19.28 6.49 -14.91
N LEU A 802 -19.43 6.68 -16.22
CA LEU A 802 -19.51 8.01 -16.83
C LEU A 802 -20.74 8.82 -16.37
N ALA A 803 -21.86 8.17 -16.09
CA ALA A 803 -23.04 8.82 -15.49
C ALA A 803 -22.78 9.22 -14.03
N GLN A 804 -22.19 8.34 -13.22
CA GLN A 804 -21.78 8.67 -11.84
C GLN A 804 -20.78 9.84 -11.81
N ILE A 805 -19.80 9.87 -12.72
CA ILE A 805 -18.83 10.96 -12.85
C ILE A 805 -19.49 12.29 -13.26
N ARG A 806 -20.62 12.26 -13.99
CA ARG A 806 -21.41 13.48 -14.27
C ARG A 806 -22.17 13.95 -13.04
N LEU A 807 -22.91 13.06 -12.37
CA LEU A 807 -23.65 13.39 -11.14
C LEU A 807 -22.71 13.95 -10.06
N LEU A 808 -21.55 13.34 -9.83
CA LEU A 808 -20.55 13.84 -8.88
C LEU A 808 -19.93 15.19 -9.28
N LYS A 809 -19.90 15.54 -10.57
CA LYS A 809 -19.51 16.87 -11.05
C LYS A 809 -20.62 17.89 -10.85
N GLU A 810 -21.85 17.53 -11.19
CA GLU A 810 -23.05 18.36 -10.98
C GLU A 810 -23.28 18.65 -9.48
N GLU A 811 -23.00 17.69 -8.60
CA GLU A 811 -22.94 17.89 -7.15
C GLU A 811 -21.79 18.81 -6.73
N LEU A 812 -20.57 18.60 -7.25
CA LEU A 812 -19.40 19.44 -6.93
C LEU A 812 -19.61 20.90 -7.37
N ASP A 813 -20.12 21.12 -8.57
CA ASP A 813 -20.38 22.45 -9.12
C ASP A 813 -21.60 23.08 -8.46
N GLY A 814 -22.65 22.33 -8.13
CA GLY A 814 -23.76 22.79 -7.27
C GLY A 814 -23.33 23.14 -5.83
N GLN A 815 -22.31 22.46 -5.27
CA GLN A 815 -21.70 22.86 -4.00
C GLN A 815 -20.80 24.09 -4.15
N ARG A 816 -20.10 24.25 -5.28
CA ARG A 816 -19.33 25.47 -5.59
C ARG A 816 -20.24 26.68 -5.78
N GLU A 817 -21.37 26.52 -6.45
CA GLU A 817 -22.41 27.55 -6.58
C GLU A 817 -23.00 27.93 -5.22
N LYS A 818 -23.31 26.95 -4.35
CA LYS A 818 -23.73 27.23 -2.95
C LYS A 818 -22.65 27.98 -2.17
N VAL A 819 -21.38 27.59 -2.29
CA VAL A 819 -20.25 28.28 -1.65
C VAL A 819 -20.02 29.68 -2.25
N GLN A 820 -20.33 29.89 -3.53
CA GLN A 820 -20.21 31.20 -4.17
C GLN A 820 -21.36 32.13 -3.76
N ALA A 821 -22.61 31.65 -3.83
CA ALA A 821 -23.78 32.35 -3.31
C ALA A 821 -23.65 32.68 -1.80
N ALA A 822 -22.97 31.83 -1.02
CA ALA A 822 -22.67 32.09 0.39
C ALA A 822 -21.53 33.11 0.62
N LYS A 823 -20.71 33.44 -0.38
CA LYS A 823 -19.80 34.61 -0.35
C LYS A 823 -20.53 35.89 -0.76
N ASP A 824 -21.38 35.78 -1.79
CA ASP A 824 -22.08 36.92 -2.39
C ASP A 824 -23.25 37.39 -1.49
N HIS A 825 -23.83 36.48 -0.69
CA HIS A 825 -24.68 36.84 0.44
C HIS A 825 -23.84 37.39 1.60
N VAL A 826 -23.55 38.70 1.56
CA VAL A 826 -23.00 39.46 2.70
C VAL A 826 -24.06 39.57 3.82
N CYS A 827 -24.27 38.46 4.52
CA CYS A 827 -24.99 38.45 5.78
C CYS A 827 -24.12 39.13 6.82
N VAL A 828 -24.65 40.16 7.51
CA VAL A 828 -23.90 40.90 8.54
C VAL A 828 -23.86 40.06 9.82
N ALA A 829 -23.05 39.00 9.77
CA ALA A 829 -22.61 38.28 10.95
C ALA A 829 -21.72 39.22 11.75
N ASP A 830 -22.19 39.61 12.94
CA ASP A 830 -21.51 40.50 13.89
C ASP A 830 -20.00 40.19 13.94
N GLU A 831 -19.14 41.20 13.77
CA GLU A 831 -17.68 40.99 13.82
C GLU A 831 -17.24 40.31 15.12
N ARG A 832 -18.01 40.54 16.20
CA ARG A 832 -17.86 39.89 17.51
C ARG A 832 -18.12 38.38 17.46
N GLN A 833 -19.11 37.92 16.70
CA GLN A 833 -19.39 36.49 16.50
C GLN A 833 -18.30 35.85 15.62
N LEU A 834 -17.90 36.52 14.54
CA LEU A 834 -16.78 36.06 13.70
C LEU A 834 -15.45 36.03 14.48
N ALA A 835 -15.21 36.98 15.38
CA ALA A 835 -14.05 36.98 16.28
C ALA A 835 -14.15 35.87 17.35
N ALA A 836 -15.32 35.61 17.91
CA ALA A 836 -15.55 34.50 18.83
C ALA A 836 -15.26 33.15 18.14
N ILE A 837 -15.81 32.91 16.94
CA ILE A 837 -15.54 31.69 16.16
C ILE A 837 -14.06 31.60 15.77
N LYS A 838 -13.43 32.68 15.31
CA LYS A 838 -11.98 32.71 14.99
C LYS A 838 -11.10 32.45 16.22
N THR A 839 -11.50 32.87 17.42
CA THR A 839 -10.74 32.61 18.65
C THR A 839 -11.01 31.23 19.25
N GLN A 840 -12.22 30.67 19.09
CA GLN A 840 -12.52 29.27 19.38
C GLN A 840 -11.72 28.35 18.44
N HIS A 841 -11.81 28.56 17.12
CA HIS A 841 -11.06 27.80 16.14
C HIS A 841 -9.54 27.90 16.38
N ASN A 842 -9.01 29.07 16.77
CA ASN A 842 -7.61 29.19 17.19
C ASN A 842 -7.26 28.39 18.46
N LYS A 843 -8.19 28.21 19.41
CA LYS A 843 -7.98 27.35 20.59
C LYS A 843 -8.00 25.88 20.19
N GLU A 844 -8.94 25.49 19.34
CA GLU A 844 -9.08 24.13 18.79
C GLU A 844 -7.86 23.74 17.94
N CYS A 845 -7.44 24.58 17.00
CA CYS A 845 -6.21 24.38 16.22
C CYS A 845 -4.97 24.31 17.12
N LYS A 846 -4.88 25.11 18.20
CA LYS A 846 -3.79 25.00 19.17
C LYS A 846 -3.84 23.65 19.91
N GLY A 847 -5.04 23.16 20.28
CA GLY A 847 -5.25 21.83 20.83
C GLY A 847 -4.82 20.70 19.88
N LEU A 848 -5.20 20.79 18.61
CA LEU A 848 -4.84 19.82 17.57
C LEU A 848 -3.34 19.85 17.23
N ILE A 849 -2.71 21.02 17.15
CA ILE A 849 -1.25 21.18 16.97
C ILE A 849 -0.46 20.65 18.17
N VAL A 850 -1.01 20.81 19.37
CA VAL A 850 -0.52 20.16 20.59
C VAL A 850 -0.62 18.64 20.44
N GLN A 851 -1.79 18.14 20.04
CA GLN A 851 -2.05 16.71 19.91
C GLN A 851 -1.10 16.06 18.91
N ILE A 852 -1.07 16.55 17.67
CA ILE A 852 -0.18 16.09 16.58
C ILE A 852 1.31 16.00 16.98
N ARG A 853 1.74 16.69 18.04
CA ARG A 853 3.13 16.67 18.49
C ARG A 853 3.47 15.53 19.48
N TYR A 854 2.52 14.86 20.17
CA TYR A 854 2.79 13.55 20.82
C TYR A 854 2.64 12.40 19.81
N LEU A 855 1.74 12.48 18.82
CA LEU A 855 1.69 11.57 17.66
C LEU A 855 3.09 11.31 17.11
N LYS A 856 3.80 12.38 16.75
CA LYS A 856 5.17 12.28 16.24
C LYS A 856 6.19 11.77 17.27
N ALA A 857 5.97 11.99 18.57
CA ALA A 857 6.96 11.77 19.63
C ALA A 857 6.81 10.48 20.46
N LYS A 858 5.61 9.87 20.59
CA LYS A 858 5.48 8.45 20.99
C LYS A 858 6.07 7.61 19.87
N PHE A 859 5.61 7.80 18.63
CA PHE A 859 6.10 7.06 17.46
C PHE A 859 7.62 7.09 17.33
N THR A 860 8.28 8.26 17.53
CA THR A 860 9.75 8.33 17.51
C THR A 860 10.41 7.53 18.64
N ARG A 861 9.87 7.57 19.87
CA ARG A 861 10.39 6.78 21.01
C ARG A 861 10.16 5.28 20.83
N GLU A 862 9.02 4.91 20.26
CA GLU A 862 8.68 3.53 19.98
C GLU A 862 9.48 2.96 18.79
N SER A 863 9.65 3.72 17.71
CA SER A 863 10.54 3.36 16.60
C SER A 863 11.98 3.18 17.06
N ALA A 864 12.46 4.00 18.01
CA ALA A 864 13.77 3.80 18.64
C ALA A 864 13.80 2.52 19.49
N LEU A 865 12.78 2.27 20.33
CA LEU A 865 12.70 1.05 21.15
C LEU A 865 12.62 -0.23 20.30
N ARG A 866 11.80 -0.25 19.24
CA ARG A 866 11.71 -1.36 18.28
C ARG A 866 13.06 -1.58 17.56
N SER A 867 13.82 -0.51 17.29
CA SER A 867 15.18 -0.60 16.73
C SER A 867 16.19 -1.17 17.73
N ASP A 868 16.18 -0.70 18.98
CA ASP A 868 17.05 -1.20 20.06
C ASP A 868 16.77 -2.66 20.41
N LEU A 869 15.50 -3.08 20.43
CA LEU A 869 15.11 -4.49 20.54
C LEU A 869 15.58 -5.32 19.34
N GLY A 870 15.57 -4.75 18.13
CA GLY A 870 16.19 -5.34 16.94
C GLY A 870 17.69 -5.59 17.14
N TYR A 871 18.44 -4.59 17.61
CA TYR A 871 19.86 -4.74 17.92
C TYR A 871 20.12 -5.77 19.04
N GLN A 872 19.29 -5.81 20.08
CA GLN A 872 19.37 -6.82 21.14
C GLN A 872 19.13 -8.24 20.59
N LYS A 873 18.11 -8.43 19.74
CA LYS A 873 17.83 -9.71 19.07
C LYS A 873 19.01 -10.17 18.22
N CYS A 874 19.59 -9.29 17.41
CA CYS A 874 20.79 -9.59 16.61
C CYS A 874 22.01 -9.94 17.49
N TYR A 875 22.20 -9.26 18.60
CA TYR A 875 23.29 -9.54 19.56
C TYR A 875 23.11 -10.90 20.24
N LEU A 876 21.89 -11.26 20.68
CA LEU A 876 21.60 -12.56 21.26
C LEU A 876 21.78 -13.70 20.24
N ILE A 877 21.33 -13.52 18.99
CA ILE A 877 21.59 -14.48 17.90
C ILE A 877 23.10 -14.67 17.68
N ALA A 878 23.90 -13.58 17.71
CA ALA A 878 25.34 -13.68 17.58
C ALA A 878 26.04 -14.39 18.75
N ILE A 879 25.47 -14.33 19.97
CA ILE A 879 25.91 -15.15 21.12
C ILE A 879 25.53 -16.62 20.91
N ILE A 880 24.27 -16.92 20.57
CA ILE A 880 23.79 -18.30 20.35
C ILE A 880 24.61 -18.97 19.25
N ALA A 881 24.79 -18.31 18.10
CA ALA A 881 25.63 -18.80 17.00
C ALA A 881 27.13 -18.88 17.35
N ARG A 882 27.57 -18.38 18.51
CA ARG A 882 28.93 -18.59 19.04
C ARG A 882 28.96 -19.73 20.07
N LEU A 883 27.90 -19.92 20.86
CA LEU A 883 27.75 -21.06 21.76
C LEU A 883 27.62 -22.36 20.96
N GLN A 884 26.76 -22.39 19.94
CA GLN A 884 26.64 -23.51 18.99
C GLN A 884 28.00 -23.89 18.39
N ARG A 885 28.77 -22.93 17.85
CA ARG A 885 30.13 -23.22 17.34
C ARG A 885 31.13 -23.69 18.40
N ASN A 886 30.91 -23.40 19.68
CA ASN A 886 31.71 -23.99 20.76
C ASN A 886 31.23 -25.42 21.08
N GLU A 887 29.92 -25.67 21.08
CA GLU A 887 29.29 -26.98 21.25
C GLU A 887 29.70 -27.92 20.11
N ASP A 888 29.58 -27.49 18.85
CA ASP A 888 30.10 -28.17 17.65
C ASP A 888 31.59 -28.53 17.81
N ALA A 889 32.40 -27.60 18.32
CA ALA A 889 33.83 -27.84 18.55
C ALA A 889 34.09 -28.80 19.72
N VAL A 890 33.20 -28.85 20.73
CA VAL A 890 33.25 -29.82 21.84
C VAL A 890 32.81 -31.19 21.35
N PHE A 891 31.69 -31.32 20.62
CA PHE A 891 31.26 -32.57 19.98
C PHE A 891 32.33 -33.10 19.01
N ALA A 892 32.89 -32.24 18.15
CA ALA A 892 33.99 -32.59 17.25
C ALA A 892 35.34 -32.82 17.97
N SER A 893 35.43 -32.57 19.29
CA SER A 893 36.55 -32.99 20.14
C SER A 893 36.26 -34.31 20.83
N ILE A 894 35.05 -34.51 21.36
CA ILE A 894 34.57 -35.76 21.95
C ILE A 894 34.58 -36.90 20.93
N ALA A 895 34.13 -36.64 19.69
CA ALA A 895 34.17 -37.59 18.58
C ALA A 895 35.61 -37.97 18.13
N ARG A 896 36.64 -37.28 18.62
CA ARG A 896 38.05 -37.66 18.44
C ARG A 896 38.64 -38.42 19.62
N ILE A 897 37.94 -38.54 20.75
CA ILE A 897 38.38 -39.35 21.89
C ILE A 897 38.22 -40.84 21.52
N GLY A 898 39.28 -41.44 21.00
CA GLY A 898 39.33 -42.85 20.60
C GLY A 898 40.08 -43.12 19.29
N PHE A 899 40.33 -42.10 18.47
CA PHE A 899 41.09 -42.22 17.23
C PHE A 899 42.46 -41.54 17.37
N PRO A 900 43.59 -42.23 17.10
CA PRO A 900 44.92 -41.60 17.12
C PRO A 900 45.04 -40.54 16.03
N ASP A 901 45.70 -39.41 16.33
CA ASP A 901 45.74 -38.23 15.45
C ASP A 901 46.35 -38.55 14.07
N ALA A 902 45.56 -38.34 13.01
CA ALA A 902 46.11 -37.86 11.74
C ALA A 902 46.55 -36.40 11.91
N GLU A 903 47.70 -36.04 11.35
CA GLU A 903 48.40 -34.78 11.66
C GLU A 903 47.50 -33.54 11.54
N ARG A 904 47.39 -32.78 12.64
CA ARG A 904 46.63 -31.53 12.63
C ARG A 904 47.34 -30.49 11.77
N PRO A 905 46.70 -29.92 10.73
CA PRO A 905 47.25 -28.74 10.07
C PRO A 905 47.39 -27.61 11.11
N ALA A 906 48.55 -26.95 11.11
CA ALA A 906 48.95 -26.02 12.17
C ALA A 906 47.88 -24.94 12.39
N THR A 907 47.40 -24.82 13.63
CA THR A 907 46.36 -23.85 13.98
C THR A 907 46.92 -22.43 13.84
N ASN A 908 46.39 -21.70 12.85
CA ASN A 908 46.83 -20.33 12.55
C ASN A 908 46.93 -19.48 13.83
N PRO A 909 48.05 -18.77 14.03
CA PRO A 909 48.29 -18.03 15.26
C PRO A 909 47.17 -17.00 15.46
N ARG A 910 46.53 -17.04 16.64
CA ARG A 910 45.39 -16.17 16.99
C ARG A 910 45.72 -14.72 16.63
N GLN A 911 45.05 -14.19 15.60
CA GLN A 911 45.33 -12.85 15.08
C GLN A 911 45.26 -11.84 16.23
N ARG A 912 46.37 -11.12 16.44
CA ARG A 912 46.44 -10.08 17.48
C ARG A 912 45.37 -9.04 17.17
N ARG A 913 44.50 -8.74 18.15
CA ARG A 913 43.38 -7.80 17.98
C ARG A 913 43.93 -6.48 17.42
N THR A 914 43.50 -6.12 16.21
CA THR A 914 44.02 -4.94 15.53
C THR A 914 43.67 -3.67 16.32
N PHE A 915 44.52 -2.65 16.22
CA PHE A 915 44.28 -1.37 16.90
C PHE A 915 42.90 -0.79 16.56
N LYS A 916 42.43 -0.98 15.32
CA LYS A 916 41.07 -0.66 14.86
C LYS A 916 39.97 -1.36 15.69
N SER A 917 40.13 -2.65 16.02
CA SER A 917 39.20 -3.38 16.90
C SER A 917 39.16 -2.81 18.33
N VAL A 918 40.31 -2.38 18.86
CA VAL A 918 40.39 -1.73 20.17
C VAL A 918 39.71 -0.35 20.13
N ILE A 919 39.97 0.47 19.12
CA ILE A 919 39.30 1.77 18.92
C ILE A 919 37.78 1.60 18.83
N CYS A 920 37.29 0.69 17.98
CA CYS A 920 35.85 0.43 17.85
C CYS A 920 35.22 0.00 19.19
N SER A 921 35.94 -0.77 20.01
CA SER A 921 35.49 -1.16 21.36
C SER A 921 35.39 0.05 22.30
N VAL A 922 36.37 0.96 22.29
CA VAL A 922 36.37 2.18 23.11
C VAL A 922 35.26 3.15 22.67
N VAL A 923 35.08 3.34 21.37
CA VAL A 923 33.99 4.18 20.82
C VAL A 923 32.61 3.61 21.20
N PHE A 924 32.43 2.29 21.11
CA PHE A 924 31.21 1.62 21.55
C PHE A 924 30.95 1.82 23.06
N ILE A 925 31.95 1.62 23.92
CA ILE A 925 31.84 1.83 25.37
C ILE A 925 31.45 3.27 25.70
N ASN A 926 32.01 4.28 25.01
CA ASN A 926 31.61 5.68 25.23
C ASN A 926 30.17 5.97 24.75
N ARG A 927 29.73 5.40 23.61
CA ARG A 927 28.33 5.52 23.16
C ARG A 927 27.36 4.89 24.15
N VAL A 928 27.66 3.68 24.66
CA VAL A 928 26.85 3.00 25.68
C VAL A 928 26.83 3.76 27.00
N ARG A 929 27.96 4.36 27.42
CA ARG A 929 28.00 5.23 28.61
C ARG A 929 27.13 6.48 28.46
N HIS A 930 27.14 7.13 27.31
CA HIS A 930 26.30 8.30 27.05
C HIS A 930 24.82 7.93 27.02
N ALA A 931 24.44 6.85 26.32
CA ALA A 931 23.08 6.30 26.34
C ALA A 931 22.63 5.91 27.76
N SER A 932 23.51 5.33 28.58
CA SER A 932 23.23 5.00 29.99
C SER A 932 23.05 6.21 30.90
N ALA A 933 23.67 7.36 30.57
CA ALA A 933 23.42 8.63 31.26
C ALA A 933 22.04 9.19 30.87
N LEU A 934 21.77 9.30 29.57
CA LEU A 934 20.48 9.75 29.03
C LEU A 934 19.31 8.88 29.52
N TRP A 935 19.49 7.56 29.63
CA TRP A 935 18.47 6.66 30.19
C TRP A 935 18.20 6.91 31.69
N ARG A 936 19.23 7.27 32.47
CA ARG A 936 19.06 7.63 33.89
C ARG A 936 18.33 8.95 34.06
N GLU A 937 18.62 9.93 33.21
CA GLU A 937 17.93 11.22 33.12
C GLU A 937 16.46 11.08 32.67
N GLN A 938 16.20 10.18 31.71
CA GLN A 938 14.84 9.73 31.34
C GLN A 938 14.14 8.90 32.42
N SER A 939 14.88 8.38 33.41
CA SER A 939 14.32 7.61 34.53
C SER A 939 14.01 8.47 35.75
N SER A 940 14.81 9.50 36.04
CA SER A 940 14.49 10.50 37.08
C SER A 940 13.34 11.41 36.66
N SER A 941 13.29 11.83 35.39
CA SER A 941 12.16 12.61 34.85
C SER A 941 10.83 11.84 34.88
N LYS A 942 10.82 10.50 34.75
CA LYS A 942 9.62 9.66 34.98
C LYS A 942 9.05 9.81 36.41
N GLN A 943 9.91 9.90 37.43
CA GLN A 943 9.45 10.13 38.81
C GLN A 943 8.84 11.53 38.97
N ALA A 944 9.48 12.57 38.40
CA ALA A 944 8.94 13.93 38.42
C ALA A 944 7.59 14.03 37.68
N ILE A 945 7.43 13.33 36.55
CA ILE A 945 6.17 13.26 35.80
C ILE A 945 5.09 12.51 36.59
N ALA A 946 5.44 11.43 37.31
CA ALA A 946 4.49 10.71 38.17
C ALA A 946 3.93 11.60 39.29
N VAL A 947 4.80 12.39 39.95
CA VAL A 947 4.39 13.38 40.97
C VAL A 947 3.50 14.47 40.35
N ALA A 948 3.89 15.03 39.20
CA ALA A 948 3.08 16.04 38.51
C ALA A 948 1.69 15.51 38.08
N LEU A 949 1.59 14.25 37.65
CA LEU A 949 0.32 13.60 37.32
C LEU A 949 -0.54 13.31 38.56
N GLN A 950 0.06 13.04 39.71
CA GLN A 950 -0.67 12.97 40.98
C GLN A 950 -1.26 14.34 41.36
N GLU A 951 -0.50 15.44 41.22
CA GLU A 951 -1.02 16.78 41.52
C GLU A 951 -2.11 17.20 40.53
N VAL A 952 -1.98 16.92 39.23
CA VAL A 952 -3.06 17.19 38.24
C VAL A 952 -4.32 16.37 38.55
N ARG A 953 -4.18 15.12 39.03
CA ARG A 953 -5.34 14.31 39.48
C ARG A 953 -5.97 14.90 40.74
N ARG A 954 -5.17 15.39 41.69
CA ARG A 954 -5.62 16.08 42.91
C ARG A 954 -6.36 17.38 42.59
N ILE A 955 -5.83 18.22 41.71
CA ILE A 955 -6.47 19.46 41.24
C ILE A 955 -7.80 19.14 40.54
N ARG A 956 -7.85 18.12 39.68
CA ARG A 956 -9.11 17.70 39.04
C ARG A 956 -10.13 17.20 40.07
N ALA A 957 -9.72 16.41 41.05
CA ALA A 957 -10.60 15.91 42.12
C ALA A 957 -11.17 17.04 43.02
N VAL A 958 -10.42 18.14 43.19
CA VAL A 958 -10.92 19.38 43.83
C VAL A 958 -11.92 20.08 42.91
N SER A 959 -11.55 20.35 41.65
CA SER A 959 -12.44 21.02 40.69
C SER A 959 -13.76 20.28 40.44
N THR A 960 -13.80 18.94 40.54
CA THR A 960 -15.05 18.16 40.47
C THR A 960 -15.87 18.18 41.77
N LYS A 961 -15.29 18.59 42.90
CA LYS A 961 -16.03 18.88 44.14
C LYS A 961 -16.60 20.30 44.13
N ASP A 962 -15.90 21.25 43.51
CA ASP A 962 -16.37 22.63 43.36
C ASP A 962 -17.43 22.80 42.25
N SER A 963 -17.84 21.70 41.61
CA SER A 963 -18.83 21.63 40.52
C SER A 963 -20.13 20.89 40.91
N ASN A 964 -20.28 20.51 42.18
CA ASN A 964 -21.45 19.82 42.78
C ASN A 964 -21.94 20.58 44.01
#